data_AF-A0A2J6TGY3-F1
#
_entry.id   AF-A0A2J6TGY3-F1
#
_cell.length_a   1.000
_cell.length_b   1.000
_cell.length_c   1.000
_cell.angle_alpha   90.00
_cell.angle_beta   90.00
_cell.angle_gamma   90.00
#
_symmetry.space_group_name_H-M   'P 1'
#
loop_
_entity.id
_entity.type
_entity.pdbx_description
1 polymer ?
#
loop_
_entity_poly.entity_id
_entity_poly.type
_entity_poly.pdbx_seq_one_letter_code
_entity_poly.pdbx_strand_id
1 'polypeptide(L)'
;MEPHTSPRRRRTVSITRRAHHRRGSVANEQTNAHVPTLKGLGKSDCEVKIVSVLECETLVPVDALFDRSSSLDVNDMQQVLDDARSSSPNPMSDSLHSLSGSRTAQVQKALRRPVLAYKPITDLRRPSQQFLQSNSPREYVNDATLRRLTSNKWAVRKQAFAGGKQDGSRLLKQIRKQIIFSATCRKNLMNTTISTPEIYGIKTPKAGGVVGNIVVDMEYIPFHDVCHIVLEHDKSIHEWLIESAISIVDYELTQCTTTPLKDVLPGFYSKVKSIQEALPKSALLSEEEIKLIMEQFNQILEHFAAQPEIPVPVGTCHGDLTFQNMLVDPVNRELCVFDFLDLFLESPLQDIAKLLQDCRHHWFLTQIHVPDKGLARSVTTLGVFYDRIYSAYYRYAFWDVVPLFEFFCLARILPYMTTLVEKQCIMAGLQRISEDIALLSEKIEEDELTLIGSLSSNEGANIFEEKDRKTTVIIPALGPDMGELYADGQIKLLALNPSGRPLIVDSISSLDFRNVSTIVIAVLESLILQHCGTKSYFESLFSSLPVSTLSLIHFHYAKTPTVDAVDTVTSTIISLSTTGPIFIKDADNDFTHCIDIGNYLTYRSIVKVPSHTLSPLAQCETPKWDGRPDLIDATRKSYVSFSYDNIISNIAYGSFVSSQFCCGGWSFTSAQDFLAAATKLKASVQGTDIGADGKEGGIRGSLKVLDVLWQLVCDGQLFFGVSVGEYEDWGSKMAWEAHAKRGREKRERDERGVSGWGGWFAGLVGLSIAS
;
A
#
# COMPACT_ATOMS: atom_id res chain seq x y z
N MET A 1 31.87 -49.21 47.51
CA MET A 1 31.86 -48.55 48.83
C MET A 1 32.26 -47.11 48.62
N GLU A 2 31.27 -46.22 48.59
CA GLU A 2 31.49 -44.78 48.79
C GLU A 2 31.73 -44.49 50.29
N PRO A 3 32.09 -43.25 50.72
CA PRO A 3 32.32 -42.01 49.96
C PRO A 3 33.58 -41.21 50.38
N HIS A 4 33.96 -40.18 49.60
CA HIS A 4 33.89 -38.76 50.01
C HIS A 4 34.65 -37.82 49.07
N THR A 5 33.94 -36.80 48.60
CA THR A 5 34.33 -35.72 47.69
C THR A 5 34.80 -34.45 48.43
N SER A 6 35.70 -33.69 47.82
CA SER A 6 36.16 -32.35 48.25
C SER A 6 35.95 -31.28 47.15
N PRO A 7 35.84 -29.97 47.47
CA PRO A 7 35.32 -28.94 46.56
C PRO A 7 36.40 -28.00 45.97
N ARG A 8 36.10 -27.38 44.81
CA ARG A 8 36.94 -26.38 44.11
C ARG A 8 36.37 -24.95 44.20
N ARG A 9 37.30 -23.99 44.33
CA ARG A 9 37.15 -22.53 44.58
C ARG A 9 36.67 -21.70 43.37
N ARG A 10 35.88 -20.65 43.66
CA ARG A 10 35.67 -19.43 42.85
C ARG A 10 36.77 -18.39 43.14
N ARG A 11 37.15 -17.58 42.14
CA ARG A 11 37.81 -16.27 42.35
C ARG A 11 37.30 -15.20 41.38
N THR A 12 37.05 -14.05 41.99
CA THR A 12 36.60 -12.73 41.53
C THR A 12 37.68 -11.95 40.77
N VAL A 13 37.24 -11.07 39.86
CA VAL A 13 38.08 -10.11 39.12
C VAL A 13 37.95 -8.72 39.77
N SER A 14 39.10 -8.06 39.94
CA SER A 14 39.29 -6.79 40.66
C SER A 14 39.19 -5.55 39.77
N ILE A 15 38.66 -4.48 40.35
CA ILE A 15 38.59 -3.11 39.84
C ILE A 15 39.87 -2.34 40.19
N THR A 16 40.45 -1.62 39.23
CA THR A 16 41.35 -0.48 39.51
C THR A 16 41.07 0.70 38.58
N ARG A 17 40.81 1.87 39.20
CA ARG A 17 40.69 3.20 38.57
C ARG A 17 42.08 3.78 38.26
N ARG A 18 42.24 4.49 37.13
CA ARG A 18 43.21 5.59 37.00
C ARG A 18 42.78 6.65 35.96
N ALA A 19 42.61 7.86 36.50
CA ALA A 19 42.88 9.23 36.02
C ALA A 19 42.74 9.63 34.54
N HIS A 20 42.00 10.74 34.36
CA HIS A 20 41.87 11.59 33.18
C HIS A 20 43.20 12.17 32.67
N HIS A 21 43.44 12.06 31.36
CA HIS A 21 44.08 13.11 30.57
C HIS A 21 43.48 13.18 29.16
N ARG A 22 43.04 14.39 28.78
CA ARG A 22 42.46 14.77 27.49
C ARG A 22 43.52 14.73 26.39
N ARG A 23 43.27 13.98 25.31
CA ARG A 23 43.60 14.34 23.91
C ARG A 23 42.56 13.70 23.00
N GLY A 24 41.87 14.53 22.22
CA GLY A 24 40.75 14.11 21.39
C GLY A 24 41.18 13.23 20.22
N SER A 25 40.43 12.16 19.97
CA SER A 25 40.27 11.59 18.65
C SER A 25 38.83 11.80 18.24
N VAL A 26 38.64 12.54 17.15
CA VAL A 26 37.37 12.66 16.45
C VAL A 26 37.01 11.25 15.99
N ALA A 27 36.01 10.65 16.64
CA ALA A 27 35.37 9.46 16.14
C ALA A 27 34.63 9.85 14.87
N ASN A 28 34.93 9.17 13.76
CA ASN A 28 34.11 9.18 12.56
C ASN A 28 32.71 8.66 12.95
N GLU A 29 31.79 9.58 13.24
CA GLU A 29 30.37 9.30 13.13
C GLU A 29 30.07 9.04 11.65
N GLN A 30 30.06 7.76 11.27
CA GLN A 30 29.34 7.31 10.09
C GLN A 30 27.87 7.68 10.30
N THR A 31 27.49 8.82 9.74
CA THR A 31 26.10 9.25 9.64
C THR A 31 25.41 8.24 8.71
N ASN A 32 24.58 7.38 9.28
CA ASN A 32 23.83 6.36 8.55
C ASN A 32 22.80 7.05 7.65
N ALA A 33 23.18 7.37 6.42
CA ALA A 33 22.24 7.74 5.37
C ALA A 33 21.38 6.51 5.01
N HIS A 34 20.06 6.70 5.02
CA HIS A 34 19.09 5.67 4.66
C HIS A 34 19.20 5.35 3.16
N VAL A 35 19.36 4.08 2.78
CA VAL A 35 19.32 3.64 1.37
C VAL A 35 18.02 2.89 1.14
N PRO A 36 17.04 3.47 0.40
CA PRO A 36 15.71 2.87 0.25
C PRO A 36 15.70 1.52 -0.49
N THR A 37 16.72 1.21 -1.30
CA THR A 37 16.66 0.09 -2.27
C THR A 37 17.96 -0.70 -2.39
N LEU A 38 18.60 -1.08 -1.27
CA LEU A 38 19.58 -2.16 -1.35
C LEU A 38 18.84 -3.49 -1.45
N LYS A 39 18.88 -4.14 -2.63
CA LYS A 39 18.60 -5.57 -2.78
C LYS A 39 19.31 -6.28 -1.61
N GLY A 40 18.55 -6.98 -0.77
CA GLY A 40 19.06 -7.59 0.46
C GLY A 40 20.36 -8.37 0.22
N LEU A 41 21.23 -8.40 1.23
CA LEU A 41 22.51 -9.10 1.23
C LEU A 41 22.38 -10.48 0.53
N GLY A 42 22.92 -10.60 -0.69
CA GLY A 42 22.97 -11.86 -1.44
C GLY A 42 22.19 -11.94 -2.76
N LYS A 43 21.35 -10.95 -3.12
CA LYS A 43 20.60 -10.96 -4.41
C LYS A 43 21.15 -10.03 -5.50
N SER A 44 22.03 -9.10 -5.13
CA SER A 44 22.72 -8.21 -6.09
C SER A 44 24.08 -8.82 -6.44
N ASP A 45 24.32 -9.04 -7.74
CA ASP A 45 25.59 -9.56 -8.26
C ASP A 45 26.72 -8.52 -8.24
N CYS A 46 26.37 -7.25 -7.93
CA CYS A 46 27.28 -6.14 -7.71
C CYS A 46 27.24 -5.69 -6.25
N GLU A 47 28.38 -5.24 -5.71
CA GLU A 47 28.41 -4.57 -4.41
C GLU A 47 27.97 -3.12 -4.57
N VAL A 48 27.02 -2.67 -3.73
CA VAL A 48 26.49 -1.30 -3.75
C VAL A 48 26.80 -0.62 -2.42
N LYS A 49 27.39 0.58 -2.46
CA LYS A 49 27.78 1.35 -1.27
C LYS A 49 27.45 2.83 -1.44
N ILE A 50 27.16 3.51 -0.33
CA ILE A 50 27.20 4.98 -0.29
C ILE A 50 28.65 5.40 -0.08
N VAL A 51 29.12 6.36 -0.87
CA VAL A 51 30.44 6.97 -0.76
C VAL A 51 30.33 8.50 -0.73
N SER A 52 31.37 9.19 -0.28
CA SER A 52 31.44 10.64 -0.41
C SER A 52 31.61 11.03 -1.88
N VAL A 53 30.99 12.13 -2.31
CA VAL A 53 31.20 12.66 -3.67
C VAL A 53 32.68 12.96 -3.95
N LEU A 54 33.45 13.31 -2.91
CA LEU A 54 34.89 13.56 -3.03
C LEU A 54 35.70 12.30 -3.36
N GLU A 55 35.13 11.11 -3.15
CA GLU A 55 35.75 9.82 -3.45
C GLU A 55 35.34 9.27 -4.81
N CYS A 56 34.45 9.97 -5.53
CA CYS A 56 33.90 9.51 -6.79
C CYS A 56 34.92 9.59 -7.92
N GLU A 57 34.85 8.61 -8.81
CA GLU A 57 35.39 8.73 -10.14
C GLU A 57 34.58 9.81 -10.89
N THR A 58 35.27 10.64 -11.68
CA THR A 58 34.66 11.79 -12.40
C THR A 58 34.74 11.65 -13.91
N LEU A 59 35.48 10.65 -14.39
CA LEU A 59 35.65 10.36 -15.81
C LEU A 59 34.72 9.23 -16.23
N VAL A 60 33.98 9.45 -17.31
CA VAL A 60 33.23 8.40 -18.01
C VAL A 60 34.00 8.10 -19.31
N PRO A 61 34.79 7.01 -19.37
CA PRO A 61 35.48 6.60 -20.59
C PRO A 61 34.45 6.13 -21.63
N VAL A 62 34.06 7.02 -22.55
CA VAL A 62 33.06 6.76 -23.58
C VAL A 62 33.40 5.53 -24.42
N ASP A 63 34.68 5.29 -24.72
CA ASP A 63 35.16 4.10 -25.43
C ASP A 63 34.79 2.78 -24.73
N ALA A 64 34.68 2.78 -23.40
CA ALA A 64 34.27 1.59 -22.66
C ALA A 64 32.77 1.30 -22.76
N LEU A 65 31.96 2.31 -23.14
CA LEU A 65 30.53 2.18 -23.36
C LEU A 65 30.20 1.72 -24.80
N PHE A 66 31.21 1.60 -25.69
CA PHE A 66 31.00 1.16 -27.06
C PHE A 66 30.68 -0.32 -27.16
N ASP A 67 29.54 -0.62 -27.77
CA ASP A 67 29.26 -1.94 -28.32
C ASP A 67 29.54 -1.89 -29.83
N ARG A 68 30.46 -2.74 -30.33
CA ARG A 68 30.82 -2.82 -31.75
C ARG A 68 29.65 -3.24 -32.65
N SER A 69 28.53 -3.67 -32.06
CA SER A 69 27.30 -4.04 -32.76
C SER A 69 26.27 -2.91 -32.89
N SER A 70 26.47 -1.75 -32.24
CA SER A 70 25.53 -0.62 -32.33
C SER A 70 25.86 0.35 -33.47
N SER A 71 24.85 1.00 -34.04
CA SER A 71 24.99 2.00 -35.11
C SER A 71 25.48 3.39 -34.66
N LEU A 72 25.56 3.63 -33.34
CA LEU A 72 26.07 4.89 -32.77
C LEU A 72 27.60 4.90 -32.84
N ASP A 73 28.21 6.05 -33.17
CA ASP A 73 29.67 6.26 -33.15
C ASP A 73 30.15 6.94 -31.84
N VAL A 74 31.47 6.96 -31.60
CA VAL A 74 32.09 7.53 -30.37
C VAL A 74 31.72 8.98 -30.11
N ASN A 75 31.60 9.79 -31.16
CA ASN A 75 31.22 11.19 -31.04
C ASN A 75 29.74 11.34 -30.68
N ASP A 76 28.86 10.48 -31.23
CA ASP A 76 27.43 10.45 -30.89
C ASP A 76 27.24 10.15 -29.40
N MET A 77 28.01 9.21 -28.84
CA MET A 77 27.88 8.83 -27.43
C MET A 77 28.45 9.91 -26.49
N GLN A 78 29.48 10.66 -26.89
CA GLN A 78 29.96 11.81 -26.13
C GLN A 78 28.88 12.91 -26.07
N GLN A 79 28.23 13.19 -27.20
CA GLN A 79 27.11 14.14 -27.23
C GLN A 79 25.97 13.68 -26.33
N VAL A 80 25.59 12.40 -26.40
CA VAL A 80 24.55 11.81 -25.53
C VAL A 80 24.92 11.96 -24.05
N LEU A 81 26.19 11.75 -23.68
CA LEU A 81 26.64 11.96 -22.31
C LEU A 81 26.55 13.44 -21.88
N ASP A 82 26.91 14.37 -22.75
CA ASP A 82 26.81 15.80 -22.48
C ASP A 82 25.35 16.24 -22.33
N ASP A 83 24.45 15.70 -23.15
CA ASP A 83 23.01 15.91 -23.02
C ASP A 83 22.47 15.34 -21.71
N ALA A 84 22.91 14.14 -21.35
CA ALA A 84 22.60 13.47 -20.09
C ALA A 84 23.17 14.19 -18.86
N ARG A 85 24.07 15.18 -19.04
CA ARG A 85 24.64 16.06 -17.99
C ARG A 85 24.11 17.50 -18.06
N SER A 86 23.38 17.85 -19.12
CA SER A 86 22.81 19.18 -19.29
C SER A 86 21.82 19.54 -18.17
N SER A 87 21.70 20.80 -17.80
CA SER A 87 20.73 21.21 -16.78
C SER A 87 19.32 20.85 -17.23
N SER A 88 18.54 20.18 -16.36
CA SER A 88 17.13 19.88 -16.67
C SER A 88 16.38 21.18 -17.01
N PRO A 89 15.51 21.20 -18.04
CA PRO A 89 14.70 22.37 -18.36
C PRO A 89 13.95 22.81 -17.10
N ASN A 90 14.19 24.02 -16.64
CA ASN A 90 13.58 24.54 -15.42
C ASN A 90 12.09 24.79 -15.73
N PRO A 91 11.12 24.10 -15.10
CA PRO A 91 9.70 24.22 -15.46
C PRO A 91 9.10 25.61 -15.18
N MET A 92 9.87 26.53 -14.58
CA MET A 92 9.43 27.85 -14.14
C MET A 92 9.88 29.01 -15.05
N SER A 93 10.70 28.80 -16.09
CA SER A 93 11.18 29.92 -16.93
C SER A 93 10.28 30.25 -18.13
N ASP A 94 9.40 29.35 -18.55
CA ASP A 94 8.51 29.58 -19.70
C ASP A 94 7.06 29.84 -19.25
N SER A 95 6.77 31.12 -19.00
CA SER A 95 5.46 31.75 -18.86
C SER A 95 4.56 31.30 -17.68
N LEU A 96 4.42 32.22 -16.73
CA LEU A 96 3.45 32.28 -15.62
C LEU A 96 1.95 32.26 -16.04
N HIS A 97 1.59 31.76 -17.23
CA HIS A 97 0.23 31.83 -17.77
C HIS A 97 -0.41 30.53 -18.25
N SER A 98 0.19 29.34 -18.06
CA SER A 98 -0.49 28.08 -18.36
C SER A 98 -0.44 27.05 -17.23
N LEU A 99 -1.00 27.40 -16.07
CA LEU A 99 -1.50 26.40 -15.11
C LEU A 99 -2.84 25.85 -15.61
N SER A 100 -2.85 25.22 -16.79
CA SER A 100 -3.96 24.39 -17.27
C SER A 100 -3.66 22.94 -16.92
N GLY A 101 -3.90 22.61 -15.66
CA GLY A 101 -3.93 21.24 -15.15
C GLY A 101 -4.98 20.37 -15.87
N SER A 102 -4.69 19.08 -15.94
CA SER A 102 -5.51 18.00 -16.52
C SER A 102 -5.74 18.04 -18.04
N ARG A 103 -6.24 19.14 -18.63
CA ARG A 103 -6.56 19.18 -20.07
C ARG A 103 -5.32 19.14 -20.96
N THR A 104 -4.27 19.87 -20.63
CA THR A 104 -3.04 19.93 -21.45
C THR A 104 -2.26 18.60 -21.39
N ALA A 105 -2.25 17.96 -20.22
CA ALA A 105 -1.67 16.63 -20.04
C ALA A 105 -2.50 15.55 -20.75
N GLN A 106 -3.84 15.61 -20.71
CA GLN A 106 -4.72 14.68 -21.46
C GLN A 106 -4.68 14.91 -22.98
N VAL A 107 -4.59 16.16 -23.44
CA VAL A 107 -4.44 16.50 -24.86
C VAL A 107 -3.05 16.09 -25.37
N GLN A 108 -1.99 16.32 -24.60
CA GLN A 108 -0.66 15.76 -24.92
C GLN A 108 -0.66 14.23 -24.83
N LYS A 109 -1.39 13.61 -23.89
CA LYS A 109 -1.53 12.14 -23.79
C LYS A 109 -2.25 11.55 -24.99
N ALA A 110 -3.30 12.21 -25.50
CA ALA A 110 -3.97 11.80 -26.75
C ALA A 110 -3.06 11.94 -27.98
N LEU A 111 -2.18 12.95 -28.00
CA LEU A 111 -1.18 13.17 -29.05
C LEU A 111 0.04 12.24 -28.96
N ARG A 112 0.33 11.68 -27.77
CA ARG A 112 1.43 10.73 -27.51
C ARG A 112 1.04 9.26 -27.71
N ARG A 113 -0.23 8.94 -27.98
CA ARG A 113 -0.62 7.54 -28.19
C ARG A 113 0.07 6.99 -29.44
N PRO A 114 0.70 5.82 -29.37
CA PRO A 114 1.40 5.23 -30.50
C PRO A 114 0.48 5.08 -31.72
N VAL A 115 1.02 5.27 -32.93
CA VAL A 115 0.34 4.91 -34.19
C VAL A 115 0.39 3.38 -34.35
N LEU A 116 -0.16 2.66 -33.38
CA LEU A 116 -0.25 1.20 -33.36
C LEU A 116 -1.70 0.80 -33.57
N ALA A 117 -1.91 -0.32 -34.25
CA ALA A 117 -3.25 -0.79 -34.60
C ALA A 117 -4.09 -1.06 -33.34
N TYR A 118 -5.30 -0.51 -33.31
CA TYR A 118 -6.33 -0.92 -32.35
C TYR A 118 -7.04 -2.18 -32.86
N LYS A 119 -7.54 -3.00 -31.93
CA LYS A 119 -8.43 -4.11 -32.28
C LYS A 119 -9.68 -3.58 -32.99
N PRO A 120 -10.20 -4.28 -34.03
CA PRO A 120 -11.49 -3.95 -34.62
C PRO A 120 -12.58 -4.07 -33.54
N ILE A 121 -13.43 -3.05 -33.41
CA ILE A 121 -14.41 -2.94 -32.34
C ILE A 121 -15.60 -3.86 -32.65
N THR A 122 -15.74 -4.95 -31.91
CA THR A 122 -17.04 -5.57 -31.59
C THR A 122 -17.42 -5.13 -30.18
N ASP A 123 -18.45 -4.29 -30.09
CA ASP A 123 -18.69 -3.40 -28.96
C ASP A 123 -19.30 -4.13 -27.73
N LEU A 124 -18.69 -3.97 -26.55
CA LEU A 124 -19.35 -4.16 -25.26
C LEU A 124 -19.08 -2.94 -24.36
N ARG A 125 -20.19 -2.29 -24.01
CA ARG A 125 -20.41 -1.01 -23.33
C ARG A 125 -19.41 -0.65 -22.21
N ARG A 126 -18.99 0.63 -22.17
CA ARG A 126 -18.50 1.30 -20.94
C ARG A 126 -19.60 2.16 -20.30
N PRO A 127 -19.65 2.30 -18.97
CA PRO A 127 -20.28 3.44 -18.32
C PRO A 127 -19.38 4.67 -18.44
N SER A 128 -19.99 5.82 -18.72
CA SER A 128 -19.34 7.13 -18.78
C SER A 128 -18.92 7.61 -17.39
N GLN A 129 -17.61 7.75 -17.14
CA GLN A 129 -17.09 8.51 -16.01
C GLN A 129 -17.04 10.00 -16.37
N GLN A 130 -17.90 10.81 -15.75
CA GLN A 130 -17.73 12.27 -15.69
C GLN A 130 -16.78 12.60 -14.54
N PHE A 131 -15.65 13.25 -14.85
CA PHE A 131 -14.67 13.71 -13.87
C PHE A 131 -14.89 15.18 -13.52
N LEU A 132 -15.01 15.47 -12.21
CA LEU A 132 -15.01 16.81 -11.64
C LEU A 132 -13.59 17.39 -11.63
N GLN A 133 -13.47 18.65 -12.04
CA GLN A 133 -12.23 19.41 -12.08
C GLN A 133 -11.94 20.04 -10.71
N SER A 134 -10.72 19.86 -10.18
CA SER A 134 -10.24 20.63 -9.02
C SER A 134 -9.01 21.45 -9.41
N ASN A 135 -9.18 22.77 -9.41
CA ASN A 135 -8.08 23.74 -9.45
C ASN A 135 -7.91 24.31 -8.04
N SER A 136 -6.74 24.17 -7.43
CA SER A 136 -6.31 25.07 -6.35
C SER A 136 -4.81 25.35 -6.49
N PRO A 137 -4.37 26.62 -6.50
CA PRO A 137 -2.96 26.95 -6.44
C PRO A 137 -2.53 26.86 -4.97
N ARG A 138 -1.76 25.83 -4.64
CA ARG A 138 -0.94 25.85 -3.42
C ARG A 138 0.46 26.32 -3.83
N GLU A 139 0.93 27.42 -3.25
CA GLU A 139 2.32 27.82 -3.32
C GLU A 139 3.14 26.78 -2.56
N TYR A 140 3.85 25.93 -3.30
CA TYR A 140 4.78 24.97 -2.74
C TYR A 140 6.18 25.60 -2.66
N VAL A 141 6.80 25.44 -1.49
CA VAL A 141 8.21 25.76 -1.28
C VAL A 141 9.05 24.86 -2.20
N ASN A 142 9.97 25.47 -2.94
CA ASN A 142 10.81 24.82 -3.95
C ASN A 142 11.83 23.87 -3.29
N ASP A 143 11.50 22.59 -3.17
CA ASP A 143 12.35 21.55 -2.56
C ASP A 143 13.20 20.76 -3.57
N ALA A 144 13.35 21.25 -4.82
CA ALA A 144 14.53 20.91 -5.65
C ALA A 144 15.87 21.19 -4.91
N THR A 145 15.77 21.93 -3.81
CA THR A 145 16.78 22.16 -2.78
C THR A 145 17.24 20.86 -2.09
N LEU A 146 16.37 19.90 -1.75
CA LEU A 146 16.76 18.68 -1.02
C LEU A 146 17.67 17.75 -1.85
N ARG A 147 17.29 17.47 -3.11
CA ARG A 147 18.14 16.71 -4.04
C ARG A 147 19.51 17.36 -4.18
N ARG A 148 19.57 18.69 -4.35
CA ARG A 148 20.83 19.47 -4.43
C ARG A 148 21.60 19.56 -3.09
N LEU A 149 20.94 19.52 -1.95
CA LEU A 149 21.59 19.64 -0.64
C LEU A 149 22.26 18.34 -0.19
N THR A 150 21.73 17.17 -0.57
CA THR A 150 22.31 15.87 -0.20
C THR A 150 23.14 15.22 -1.30
N SER A 151 22.81 15.41 -2.59
CA SER A 151 23.58 14.81 -3.71
C SER A 151 25.00 15.37 -3.81
N ASN A 152 25.26 16.55 -3.26
CA ASN A 152 26.59 17.16 -3.19
C ASN A 152 27.49 16.55 -2.11
N LYS A 153 26.95 15.71 -1.22
CA LYS A 153 27.71 15.05 -0.15
C LYS A 153 27.91 13.56 -0.40
N TRP A 154 26.89 12.90 -0.95
CA TRP A 154 26.85 11.45 -1.10
C TRP A 154 26.65 11.01 -2.54
N ALA A 155 27.22 9.86 -2.88
CA ALA A 155 27.05 9.16 -4.16
C ALA A 155 26.82 7.67 -3.91
N VAL A 156 26.30 6.98 -4.92
CA VAL A 156 26.17 5.52 -4.94
C VAL A 156 27.27 4.93 -5.80
N ARG A 157 28.00 3.96 -5.25
CA ARG A 157 29.03 3.19 -5.94
C ARG A 157 28.54 1.77 -6.19
N LYS A 158 28.48 1.33 -7.45
CA LYS A 158 28.16 -0.04 -7.88
C LYS A 158 29.43 -0.72 -8.40
N GLN A 159 29.80 -1.87 -7.85
CA GLN A 159 31.01 -2.61 -8.20
C GLN A 159 30.70 -4.03 -8.69
N ALA A 160 31.11 -4.34 -9.93
CA ALA A 160 31.16 -5.71 -10.45
C ALA A 160 32.56 -6.29 -10.24
N PHE A 161 32.64 -7.59 -9.93
CA PHE A 161 33.90 -8.31 -9.74
C PHE A 161 34.09 -9.38 -10.80
N ALA A 162 35.33 -9.58 -11.23
CA ALA A 162 35.70 -10.66 -12.13
C ALA A 162 35.34 -12.04 -11.53
N GLY A 163 34.60 -12.86 -12.29
CA GLY A 163 34.09 -14.15 -11.82
C GLY A 163 32.81 -14.07 -10.97
N GLY A 164 32.27 -12.86 -10.75
CA GLY A 164 30.91 -12.68 -10.22
C GLY A 164 29.84 -13.15 -11.20
N LYS A 165 28.61 -13.38 -10.72
CA LYS A 165 27.47 -13.80 -11.55
C LYS A 165 27.07 -12.73 -12.59
N GLN A 166 27.34 -11.45 -12.33
CA GLN A 166 27.23 -10.36 -13.28
C GLN A 166 28.63 -9.95 -13.75
N ASP A 167 28.93 -10.22 -15.03
CA ASP A 167 30.13 -9.75 -15.69
C ASP A 167 30.10 -8.20 -15.81
N GLY A 168 31.25 -7.55 -15.63
CA GLY A 168 31.40 -6.11 -15.80
C GLY A 168 30.91 -5.62 -17.18
N SER A 169 31.05 -6.44 -18.22
CA SER A 169 30.49 -6.14 -19.55
C SER A 169 28.98 -5.88 -19.51
N ARG A 170 28.23 -6.64 -18.70
CA ARG A 170 26.79 -6.45 -18.50
C ARG A 170 26.52 -5.14 -17.77
N LEU A 171 27.24 -4.85 -16.69
CA LEU A 171 27.07 -3.59 -15.95
C LEU A 171 27.28 -2.37 -16.87
N LEU A 172 28.29 -2.37 -17.75
CA LEU A 172 28.49 -1.29 -18.72
C LEU A 172 27.30 -1.11 -19.67
N LYS A 173 26.67 -2.18 -20.12
CA LYS A 173 25.45 -2.10 -20.96
C LYS A 173 24.29 -1.44 -20.21
N GLN A 174 24.10 -1.77 -18.93
CA GLN A 174 23.07 -1.13 -18.08
C GLN A 174 23.32 0.37 -17.98
N ILE A 175 24.57 0.77 -17.70
CA ILE A 175 24.96 2.18 -17.56
C ILE A 175 24.82 2.93 -18.88
N ARG A 176 25.17 2.30 -20.00
CA ARG A 176 24.96 2.89 -21.33
C ARG A 176 23.47 3.18 -21.57
N LYS A 177 22.57 2.22 -21.29
CA LYS A 177 21.12 2.42 -21.40
C LYS A 177 20.64 3.58 -20.53
N GLN A 178 21.09 3.64 -19.27
CA GLN A 178 20.73 4.71 -18.34
C GLN A 178 21.17 6.09 -18.86
N ILE A 179 22.39 6.22 -19.40
CA ILE A 179 22.88 7.49 -19.98
C ILE A 179 22.03 7.91 -21.19
N ILE A 180 21.71 6.97 -22.09
CA ILE A 180 20.85 7.25 -23.27
C ILE A 180 19.44 7.69 -22.82
N PHE A 181 18.86 7.01 -21.85
CA PHE A 181 17.55 7.37 -21.31
C PHE A 181 17.59 8.74 -20.62
N SER A 182 18.62 9.03 -19.82
CA SER A 182 18.83 10.34 -19.18
C SER A 182 18.88 11.48 -20.21
N ALA A 183 19.66 11.29 -21.29
CA ALA A 183 19.74 12.26 -22.37
C ALA A 183 18.37 12.48 -23.02
N THR A 184 17.61 11.42 -23.20
CA THR A 184 16.25 11.46 -23.76
C THR A 184 15.30 12.27 -22.89
N CYS A 185 15.32 12.04 -21.58
CA CYS A 185 14.53 12.83 -20.63
C CYS A 185 14.87 14.32 -20.68
N ARG A 186 16.15 14.66 -20.79
CA ARG A 186 16.62 16.06 -20.80
C ARG A 186 16.37 16.77 -22.14
N LYS A 187 16.49 16.08 -23.29
CA LYS A 187 16.32 16.67 -24.63
C LYS A 187 14.88 16.77 -25.12
N ASN A 188 14.07 15.75 -24.91
CA ASN A 188 12.80 15.59 -25.63
C ASN A 188 11.57 16.03 -24.83
N LEU A 189 11.74 16.68 -23.67
CA LEU A 189 10.64 16.96 -22.73
C LEU A 189 9.83 15.68 -22.44
N MET A 190 10.49 14.50 -22.44
CA MET A 190 9.93 13.34 -21.75
C MET A 190 9.61 13.85 -20.33
N ASN A 191 8.38 13.62 -19.90
CA ASN A 191 7.71 14.31 -18.79
C ASN A 191 8.72 14.85 -17.75
N THR A 192 8.73 16.16 -17.47
CA THR A 192 9.73 16.82 -16.59
C THR A 192 9.80 16.22 -15.17
N THR A 193 8.90 15.29 -14.88
CA THR A 193 8.76 14.49 -13.68
C THR A 193 9.47 13.13 -13.73
N ILE A 194 10.21 12.79 -14.79
CA ILE A 194 10.94 11.50 -14.91
C ILE A 194 12.44 11.76 -14.99
N SER A 195 13.22 11.03 -14.20
CA SER A 195 14.67 11.12 -14.22
C SER A 195 15.36 9.78 -13.98
N THR A 196 16.69 9.80 -14.04
CA THR A 196 17.58 8.71 -13.66
C THR A 196 18.76 9.30 -12.89
N PRO A 197 19.45 8.53 -12.03
CA PRO A 197 20.66 8.99 -11.38
C PRO A 197 21.73 9.41 -12.40
N GLU A 198 22.38 10.55 -12.19
CA GLU A 198 23.49 10.97 -13.04
C GLU A 198 24.73 10.08 -12.84
N ILE A 199 25.42 9.73 -13.91
CA ILE A 199 26.67 8.97 -13.85
C ILE A 199 27.86 9.94 -13.68
N TYR A 200 28.49 9.88 -12.51
CA TYR A 200 29.66 10.70 -12.19
C TYR A 200 30.91 10.16 -12.89
N GLY A 201 31.17 8.86 -12.79
CA GLY A 201 32.34 8.25 -13.41
C GLY A 201 32.33 6.73 -13.42
N ILE A 202 33.19 6.17 -14.27
CA ILE A 202 33.37 4.73 -14.43
C ILE A 202 34.86 4.40 -14.41
N LYS A 203 35.26 3.48 -13.53
CA LYS A 203 36.60 2.93 -13.50
C LYS A 203 36.61 1.56 -14.17
N THR A 204 37.38 1.45 -15.24
CA THR A 204 37.68 0.18 -15.91
C THR A 204 39.07 -0.33 -15.53
N PRO A 205 39.33 -1.65 -15.62
CA PRO A 205 40.67 -2.20 -15.41
C PRO A 205 41.66 -1.59 -16.41
N LYS A 206 42.89 -1.29 -15.97
CA LYS A 206 43.99 -0.87 -16.87
C LYS A 206 44.29 -1.97 -17.89
N ALA A 207 44.87 -1.61 -19.04
CA ALA A 207 45.33 -2.56 -20.05
C ALA A 207 46.23 -3.65 -19.41
N GLY A 208 45.79 -4.91 -19.47
CA GLY A 208 46.44 -6.06 -18.80
C GLY A 208 45.85 -6.47 -17.43
N GLY A 209 44.84 -5.75 -16.92
CA GLY A 209 44.08 -6.12 -15.72
C GLY A 209 43.02 -7.19 -15.99
N VAL A 210 42.52 -7.83 -14.94
CA VAL A 210 41.47 -8.85 -15.04
C VAL A 210 40.18 -8.21 -15.56
N VAL A 211 39.74 -8.66 -16.73
CA VAL A 211 38.45 -8.28 -17.35
C VAL A 211 37.33 -8.64 -16.37
N GLY A 212 36.54 -7.66 -15.93
CA GLY A 212 35.37 -7.87 -15.07
C GLY A 212 35.27 -7.00 -13.81
N ASN A 213 36.36 -6.34 -13.38
CA ASN A 213 36.31 -5.41 -12.25
C ASN A 213 35.90 -4.01 -12.71
N ILE A 214 34.63 -3.65 -12.57
CA ILE A 214 34.10 -2.35 -12.99
C ILE A 214 33.47 -1.65 -11.81
N VAL A 215 33.80 -0.37 -11.64
CA VAL A 215 33.22 0.50 -10.62
C VAL A 215 32.50 1.63 -11.32
N VAL A 216 31.26 1.88 -10.91
CA VAL A 216 30.43 2.98 -11.40
C VAL A 216 29.99 3.81 -10.22
N ASP A 217 30.26 5.11 -10.28
CA ASP A 217 29.80 6.09 -9.30
C ASP A 217 28.69 6.95 -9.92
N MET A 218 27.59 7.10 -9.20
CA MET A 218 26.40 7.82 -9.66
C MET A 218 25.72 8.60 -8.53
N GLU A 219 24.85 9.52 -8.92
CA GLU A 219 24.07 10.38 -8.02
C GLU A 219 23.32 9.57 -6.96
N TYR A 220 23.41 10.00 -5.70
CA TYR A 220 22.54 9.48 -4.64
C TYR A 220 21.21 10.26 -4.65
N ILE A 221 20.11 9.52 -4.78
CA ILE A 221 18.75 10.06 -4.86
C ILE A 221 18.04 9.82 -3.50
N PRO A 222 17.74 10.88 -2.73
CA PRO A 222 17.14 10.77 -1.40
C PRO A 222 15.60 10.67 -1.44
N PHE A 223 15.06 9.92 -2.40
CA PHE A 223 13.63 9.76 -2.62
C PHE A 223 13.08 8.54 -1.87
N HIS A 224 11.76 8.40 -1.82
CA HIS A 224 11.10 7.25 -1.21
C HIS A 224 11.04 6.06 -2.17
N ASP A 225 11.10 4.84 -1.65
CA ASP A 225 10.78 3.65 -2.45
C ASP A 225 9.25 3.52 -2.66
N VAL A 226 8.85 2.67 -3.61
CA VAL A 226 7.42 2.44 -3.91
C VAL A 226 6.68 1.79 -2.73
N CYS A 227 7.34 1.03 -1.85
CA CYS A 227 6.71 0.43 -0.67
C CYS A 227 6.17 1.52 0.26
N HIS A 228 7.00 2.53 0.53
CA HIS A 228 6.62 3.70 1.30
C HIS A 228 5.46 4.46 0.64
N ILE A 229 5.47 4.62 -0.69
CA ILE A 229 4.37 5.27 -1.41
C ILE A 229 3.07 4.48 -1.25
N VAL A 230 3.09 3.17 -1.48
CA VAL A 230 1.91 2.30 -1.36
C VAL A 230 1.33 2.33 0.05
N LEU A 231 2.17 2.29 1.09
CA LEU A 231 1.73 2.22 2.48
C LEU A 231 1.24 3.56 3.05
N GLU A 232 1.86 4.68 2.65
CA GLU A 232 1.69 5.95 3.37
C GLU A 232 0.97 7.04 2.56
N HIS A 233 1.00 6.97 1.23
CA HIS A 233 0.53 8.07 0.37
C HIS A 233 -0.88 7.88 -0.16
N ASP A 234 -1.50 8.99 -0.58
CA ASP A 234 -2.88 9.03 -1.04
C ASP A 234 -3.10 8.43 -2.44
N LYS A 235 -4.38 8.20 -2.78
CA LYS A 235 -4.78 7.65 -4.08
C LYS A 235 -4.27 8.50 -5.26
N SER A 236 -4.18 9.82 -5.11
CA SER A 236 -3.74 10.71 -6.18
C SER A 236 -2.25 10.57 -6.48
N ILE A 237 -1.44 10.27 -5.46
CA ILE A 237 -0.02 9.96 -5.62
C ILE A 237 0.14 8.57 -6.23
N HIS A 238 -0.65 7.59 -5.79
CA HIS A 238 -0.69 6.25 -6.40
C HIS A 238 -1.01 6.32 -7.89
N GLU A 239 -2.09 7.01 -8.26
CA GLU A 239 -2.48 7.18 -9.66
C GLU A 239 -1.40 7.90 -10.47
N TRP A 240 -0.80 8.97 -9.93
CA TRP A 240 0.28 9.66 -10.62
C TRP A 240 1.54 8.80 -10.80
N LEU A 241 1.91 7.99 -9.81
CA LEU A 241 3.06 7.08 -9.90
C LEU A 241 2.88 6.11 -11.07
N ILE A 242 1.75 5.40 -11.12
CA ILE A 242 1.51 4.41 -12.17
C ILE A 242 1.34 5.07 -13.55
N GLU A 243 0.71 6.24 -13.62
CA GLU A 243 0.59 7.01 -14.86
C GLU A 243 1.96 7.51 -15.36
N SER A 244 2.87 7.82 -14.44
CA SER A 244 4.25 8.20 -14.78
C SER A 244 5.03 6.99 -15.33
N ALA A 245 4.89 5.82 -14.72
CA ALA A 245 5.48 4.57 -15.24
C ALA A 245 4.90 4.19 -16.61
N ILE A 246 3.58 4.30 -16.79
CA ILE A 246 2.91 4.12 -18.10
C ILE A 246 3.47 5.11 -19.12
N SER A 247 3.73 6.36 -18.74
CA SER A 247 4.25 7.37 -19.68
C SER A 247 5.67 7.07 -20.18
N ILE A 248 6.47 6.29 -19.44
CA ILE A 248 7.76 5.78 -19.91
C ILE A 248 7.52 4.81 -21.07
N VAL A 249 6.65 3.83 -20.86
CA VAL A 249 6.30 2.82 -21.87
C VAL A 249 5.61 3.45 -23.08
N ASP A 250 4.69 4.40 -22.88
CA ASP A 250 4.03 5.13 -23.97
C ASP A 250 5.07 5.82 -24.87
N TYR A 251 6.07 6.48 -24.28
CA TYR A 251 7.15 7.10 -25.04
C TYR A 251 7.96 6.06 -25.81
N GLU A 252 8.35 4.97 -25.18
CA GLU A 252 9.11 3.89 -25.84
C GLU A 252 8.34 3.29 -27.02
N LEU A 253 7.02 3.10 -26.86
CA LEU A 253 6.14 2.64 -27.94
C LEU A 253 6.11 3.63 -29.12
N THR A 254 6.23 4.94 -28.89
CA THR A 254 6.33 5.93 -30.00
C THR A 254 7.63 5.82 -30.80
N GLN A 255 8.67 5.21 -30.23
CA GLN A 255 9.98 5.02 -30.87
C GLN A 255 10.14 3.63 -31.51
N CYS A 256 9.12 2.77 -31.41
CA CYS A 256 9.19 1.39 -31.88
C CYS A 256 8.87 1.24 -33.36
N THR A 257 9.39 0.15 -33.93
CA THR A 257 8.92 -0.43 -35.19
C THR A 257 7.98 -1.60 -34.90
N THR A 258 6.99 -1.82 -35.76
CA THR A 258 6.11 -2.99 -35.64
C THR A 258 6.67 -4.16 -36.45
N THR A 259 6.80 -5.32 -35.81
CA THR A 259 7.29 -6.56 -36.41
C THR A 259 6.26 -7.67 -36.19
N PRO A 260 5.95 -8.51 -37.19
CA PRO A 260 5.08 -9.68 -37.00
C PRO A 260 5.63 -10.67 -35.96
N LEU A 261 4.75 -11.30 -35.19
CA LEU A 261 5.11 -12.25 -34.15
C LEU A 261 6.02 -13.39 -34.65
N LYS A 262 5.76 -13.93 -35.83
CA LYS A 262 6.57 -15.00 -36.45
C LYS A 262 8.06 -14.66 -36.56
N ASP A 263 8.40 -13.39 -36.72
CA ASP A 263 9.79 -12.95 -36.91
C ASP A 263 10.53 -12.78 -35.57
N VAL A 264 9.80 -12.60 -34.47
CA VAL A 264 10.39 -12.50 -33.11
C VAL A 264 10.33 -13.82 -32.33
N LEU A 265 9.42 -14.74 -32.67
CA LEU A 265 9.29 -16.08 -32.05
C LEU A 265 10.62 -16.87 -31.96
N PRO A 266 11.53 -16.86 -32.95
CA PRO A 266 12.83 -17.53 -32.83
C PRO A 266 13.63 -17.11 -31.60
N GLY A 267 13.53 -15.84 -31.18
CA GLY A 267 14.16 -15.33 -29.96
C GLY A 267 13.60 -15.98 -28.70
N PHE A 268 12.28 -16.20 -28.64
CA PHE A 268 11.64 -16.90 -27.53
C PHE A 268 12.05 -18.37 -27.47
N TYR A 269 12.08 -19.09 -28.61
CA TYR A 269 12.56 -20.48 -28.66
C TYR A 269 14.02 -20.61 -28.18
N SER A 270 14.89 -19.68 -28.60
CA SER A 270 16.27 -19.63 -28.10
C SER A 270 16.29 -19.40 -26.59
N LYS A 271 15.41 -18.53 -26.08
CA LYS A 271 15.35 -18.25 -24.65
C LYS A 271 14.82 -19.42 -23.82
N VAL A 272 13.88 -20.23 -24.33
CA VAL A 272 13.45 -21.48 -23.67
C VAL A 272 14.63 -22.41 -23.47
N LYS A 273 15.44 -22.65 -24.50
CA LYS A 273 16.64 -23.50 -24.39
C LYS A 273 17.58 -23.01 -23.29
N SER A 274 17.84 -21.70 -23.25
CA SER A 274 18.66 -21.06 -22.21
C SER A 274 18.08 -21.25 -20.79
N ILE A 275 16.75 -21.19 -20.64
CA ILE A 275 16.09 -21.40 -19.34
C ILE A 275 16.15 -22.89 -18.97
N GLN A 276 15.83 -23.79 -19.90
CA GLN A 276 15.85 -25.23 -19.71
C GLN A 276 17.22 -25.74 -19.25
N GLU A 277 18.32 -25.20 -19.79
CA GLU A 277 19.68 -25.50 -19.34
C GLU A 277 20.02 -24.97 -17.93
N ALA A 278 19.29 -23.95 -17.47
CA ALA A 278 19.50 -23.31 -16.18
C ALA A 278 18.60 -23.86 -15.07
N LEU A 279 17.39 -24.34 -15.38
CA LEU A 279 16.41 -24.84 -14.41
C LEU A 279 16.95 -25.94 -13.48
N PRO A 280 17.71 -26.96 -13.96
CA PRO A 280 18.25 -28.01 -13.09
C PRO A 280 19.24 -27.50 -12.03
N LYS A 281 19.70 -26.26 -12.14
CA LYS A 281 20.61 -25.63 -11.16
C LYS A 281 19.86 -25.03 -9.97
N SER A 282 18.53 -24.89 -10.06
CA SER A 282 17.71 -24.37 -8.97
C SER A 282 17.54 -25.42 -7.88
N ALA A 283 17.87 -25.06 -6.64
CA ALA A 283 17.69 -25.94 -5.48
C ALA A 283 16.23 -26.02 -5.00
N LEU A 284 15.34 -25.18 -5.53
CA LEU A 284 13.96 -25.04 -5.04
C LEU A 284 12.94 -25.79 -5.88
N LEU A 285 13.28 -26.22 -7.10
CA LEU A 285 12.36 -26.87 -8.03
C LEU A 285 12.52 -28.39 -8.00
N SER A 286 11.42 -29.13 -7.96
CA SER A 286 11.41 -30.58 -8.16
C SER A 286 11.44 -30.95 -9.64
N GLU A 287 11.75 -32.22 -9.94
CA GLU A 287 11.74 -32.72 -11.33
C GLU A 287 10.34 -32.64 -11.95
N GLU A 288 9.29 -32.90 -11.17
CA GLU A 288 7.89 -32.80 -11.59
C GLU A 288 7.50 -31.36 -11.91
N GLU A 289 7.94 -30.40 -11.09
CA GLU A 289 7.69 -28.98 -11.34
C GLU A 289 8.42 -28.50 -12.60
N ILE A 290 9.68 -28.93 -12.80
CA ILE A 290 10.41 -28.63 -14.04
C ILE A 290 9.65 -29.20 -15.24
N LYS A 291 9.15 -30.43 -15.16
CA LYS A 291 8.36 -31.04 -16.23
C LYS A 291 7.10 -30.23 -16.53
N LEU A 292 6.34 -29.83 -15.50
CA LEU A 292 5.15 -28.99 -15.64
C LEU A 292 5.46 -27.64 -16.31
N ILE A 293 6.55 -26.98 -15.89
CA ILE A 293 7.01 -25.74 -16.51
C ILE A 293 7.31 -25.93 -18.00
N MET A 294 7.94 -27.06 -18.38
CA MET A 294 8.23 -27.37 -19.79
C MET A 294 6.96 -27.65 -20.60
N GLU A 295 5.95 -28.29 -20.01
CA GLU A 295 4.63 -28.48 -20.64
C GLU A 295 3.95 -27.12 -20.88
N GLN A 296 4.00 -26.20 -19.91
CA GLN A 296 3.49 -24.83 -20.05
C GLN A 296 4.24 -24.02 -21.12
N PHE A 297 5.57 -24.15 -21.21
CA PHE A 297 6.34 -23.52 -22.29
C PHE A 297 5.84 -23.95 -23.68
N ASN A 298 5.60 -25.26 -23.86
CA ASN A 298 5.12 -25.79 -25.13
C ASN A 298 3.72 -25.27 -25.45
N GLN A 299 2.79 -25.34 -24.50
CA GLN A 299 1.42 -24.86 -24.65
C GLN A 299 1.37 -23.39 -25.10
N ILE A 300 2.13 -22.53 -24.43
CA ILE A 300 2.16 -21.09 -24.72
C ILE A 300 2.78 -20.83 -26.09
N LEU A 301 3.91 -21.46 -26.41
CA LEU A 301 4.56 -21.26 -27.71
C LEU A 301 3.71 -21.79 -28.87
N GLU A 302 3.01 -22.90 -28.69
CA GLU A 302 2.08 -23.44 -29.69
C GLU A 302 0.90 -22.49 -29.93
N HIS A 303 0.28 -21.96 -28.87
CA HIS A 303 -0.80 -20.98 -28.97
C HIS A 303 -0.37 -19.72 -29.77
N PHE A 304 0.82 -19.19 -29.49
CA PHE A 304 1.31 -17.99 -30.16
C PHE A 304 1.88 -18.25 -31.56
N ALA A 305 2.41 -19.46 -31.82
CA ALA A 305 2.81 -19.87 -33.16
C ALA A 305 1.62 -19.97 -34.13
N ALA A 306 0.43 -20.28 -33.61
CA ALA A 306 -0.82 -20.28 -34.39
C ALA A 306 -1.30 -18.87 -34.80
N GLN A 307 -0.71 -17.80 -34.24
CA GLN A 307 -1.10 -16.41 -34.50
C GLN A 307 0.09 -15.57 -35.04
N PRO A 308 0.67 -15.95 -36.19
CA PRO A 308 1.98 -15.46 -36.65
C PRO A 308 2.02 -13.96 -37.00
N GLU A 309 0.88 -13.33 -37.25
CA GLU A 309 0.78 -11.95 -37.75
C GLU A 309 0.44 -10.93 -36.64
N ILE A 310 0.35 -11.34 -35.36
CA ILE A 310 0.13 -10.37 -34.27
C ILE A 310 1.25 -9.33 -34.31
N PRO A 311 0.94 -8.02 -34.33
CA PRO A 311 1.95 -6.97 -34.37
C PRO A 311 2.67 -6.86 -33.03
N VAL A 312 4.00 -6.95 -33.05
CA VAL A 312 4.87 -6.78 -31.88
C VAL A 312 5.66 -5.48 -32.01
N PRO A 313 5.54 -4.52 -31.07
CA PRO A 313 6.40 -3.34 -31.08
C PRO A 313 7.82 -3.75 -30.62
N VAL A 314 8.80 -3.52 -31.48
CA VAL A 314 10.22 -3.79 -31.25
C VAL A 314 10.97 -2.45 -31.22
N GLY A 315 11.75 -2.23 -30.17
CA GLY A 315 12.43 -0.96 -29.92
C GLY A 315 12.97 -0.88 -28.50
N THR A 316 13.59 0.26 -28.17
CA THR A 316 14.23 0.48 -26.86
C THR A 316 13.26 0.34 -25.71
N CYS A 317 13.73 -0.23 -24.60
CA CYS A 317 13.00 -0.34 -23.36
C CYS A 317 13.94 -0.27 -22.14
N HIS A 318 13.38 -0.02 -20.95
CA HIS A 318 14.10 -0.12 -19.68
C HIS A 318 14.59 -1.56 -19.42
N GLY A 319 13.71 -2.53 -19.67
CA GLY A 319 13.96 -3.97 -19.60
C GLY A 319 13.86 -4.59 -18.20
N ASP A 320 13.61 -3.78 -17.19
CA ASP A 320 13.36 -4.20 -15.80
C ASP A 320 12.60 -3.12 -15.04
N LEU A 321 11.53 -2.60 -15.65
CA LEU A 321 10.69 -1.54 -15.08
C LEU A 321 9.81 -2.07 -13.94
N THR A 322 10.44 -2.57 -12.88
CA THR A 322 9.81 -3.03 -11.64
C THR A 322 9.74 -1.89 -10.62
N PHE A 323 8.84 -1.97 -9.66
CA PHE A 323 8.69 -1.01 -8.56
C PHE A 323 9.91 -0.95 -7.64
N GLN A 324 10.72 -2.01 -7.57
CA GLN A 324 11.97 -1.98 -6.82
C GLN A 324 13.03 -1.08 -7.48
N ASN A 325 12.89 -0.84 -8.78
CA ASN A 325 13.79 -0.02 -9.58
C ASN A 325 13.25 1.42 -9.76
N MET A 326 12.34 1.84 -8.87
CA MET A 326 11.73 3.17 -8.86
C MET A 326 11.95 3.86 -7.51
N LEU A 327 12.32 5.14 -7.57
CA LEU A 327 12.32 6.05 -6.43
C LEU A 327 11.40 7.24 -6.73
N VAL A 328 10.67 7.67 -5.71
CA VAL A 328 9.57 8.62 -5.84
C VAL A 328 9.75 9.81 -4.91
N ASP A 329 9.70 11.00 -5.48
CA ASP A 329 9.45 12.25 -4.76
C ASP A 329 7.95 12.58 -4.87
N PRO A 330 7.15 12.30 -3.83
CA PRO A 330 5.72 12.54 -3.86
C PRO A 330 5.37 14.04 -3.80
N VAL A 331 6.29 14.89 -3.32
CA VAL A 331 6.07 16.33 -3.18
C VAL A 331 6.23 17.01 -4.52
N ASN A 332 7.36 16.78 -5.18
CA ASN A 332 7.64 17.37 -6.50
C ASN A 332 7.04 16.54 -7.64
N ARG A 333 6.43 15.39 -7.32
CA ARG A 333 5.93 14.42 -8.30
C ARG A 333 7.05 14.07 -9.27
N GLU A 334 8.15 13.55 -8.75
CA GLU A 334 9.28 13.07 -9.57
C GLU A 334 9.46 11.55 -9.41
N LEU A 335 9.58 10.84 -10.53
CA LEU A 335 9.84 9.41 -10.64
C LEU A 335 11.26 9.21 -11.19
N CYS A 336 12.16 8.69 -10.35
CA CYS A 336 13.51 8.34 -10.72
C CYS A 336 13.60 6.82 -10.96
N VAL A 337 14.08 6.40 -12.15
CA VAL A 337 14.24 4.98 -12.52
C VAL A 337 15.71 4.60 -12.69
N PHE A 338 16.05 3.34 -12.41
CA PHE A 338 17.44 2.84 -12.43
C PHE A 338 17.52 1.32 -12.66
N ASP A 339 18.73 0.76 -12.75
CA ASP A 339 18.98 -0.69 -12.95
C ASP A 339 18.42 -1.26 -14.28
N PHE A 340 18.58 -0.50 -15.37
CA PHE A 340 18.24 -0.91 -16.74
C PHE A 340 18.83 -2.27 -17.10
N LEU A 341 18.08 -3.11 -17.82
CA LEU A 341 18.54 -4.45 -18.25
C LEU A 341 18.60 -4.60 -19.76
N ASP A 342 19.58 -5.39 -20.20
CA ASP A 342 19.69 -5.93 -21.55
C ASP A 342 18.81 -7.17 -21.72
N LEU A 343 18.16 -7.27 -22.88
CA LEU A 343 17.15 -8.30 -23.15
C LEU A 343 17.49 -9.11 -24.41
N PHE A 344 16.87 -10.28 -24.51
CA PHE A 344 16.95 -11.13 -25.71
C PHE A 344 16.11 -10.58 -26.86
N LEU A 345 15.13 -9.73 -26.53
CA LEU A 345 14.26 -9.00 -27.45
C LEU A 345 13.96 -7.64 -26.80
N GLU A 346 14.44 -6.57 -27.42
CA GLU A 346 14.14 -5.19 -27.02
C GLU A 346 12.73 -4.83 -27.49
N SER A 347 11.81 -4.67 -26.54
CA SER A 347 10.41 -4.36 -26.79
C SER A 347 9.81 -3.71 -25.54
N PRO A 348 9.02 -2.63 -25.67
CA PRO A 348 8.30 -2.05 -24.53
C PRO A 348 7.30 -3.02 -23.89
N LEU A 349 6.92 -4.10 -24.57
CA LEU A 349 6.09 -5.16 -23.97
C LEU A 349 6.80 -5.86 -22.81
N GLN A 350 8.14 -5.84 -22.77
CA GLN A 350 8.90 -6.33 -21.63
C GLN A 350 8.64 -5.48 -20.39
N ASP A 351 8.57 -4.15 -20.54
CA ASP A 351 8.31 -3.26 -19.41
C ASP A 351 6.83 -3.29 -18.97
N ILE A 352 5.89 -3.48 -19.90
CA ILE A 352 4.51 -3.83 -19.54
C ILE A 352 4.48 -5.11 -18.70
N ALA A 353 5.16 -6.17 -19.16
CA ALA A 353 5.25 -7.43 -18.43
C ALA A 353 5.91 -7.28 -17.05
N LYS A 354 6.88 -6.37 -16.90
CA LYS A 354 7.54 -6.07 -15.61
C LYS A 354 6.62 -5.34 -14.64
N LEU A 355 5.80 -4.41 -15.12
CA LEU A 355 4.77 -3.77 -14.30
C LEU A 355 3.67 -4.78 -13.89
N LEU A 356 3.28 -5.69 -14.79
CA LEU A 356 2.32 -6.76 -14.49
C LEU A 356 2.91 -7.82 -13.54
N GLN A 357 4.20 -8.14 -13.66
CA GLN A 357 4.93 -8.98 -12.70
C GLN A 357 4.72 -8.46 -11.26
N ASP A 358 4.84 -7.15 -11.05
CA ASP A 358 4.66 -6.56 -9.73
C ASP A 358 3.19 -6.43 -9.29
N CYS A 359 2.32 -5.96 -10.18
CA CYS A 359 0.92 -5.65 -9.83
C CYS A 359 0.02 -6.88 -9.84
N ARG A 360 0.04 -7.62 -10.95
CA ARG A 360 -0.87 -8.76 -11.20
C ARG A 360 -0.37 -10.02 -10.52
N HIS A 361 0.93 -10.27 -10.58
CA HIS A 361 1.54 -11.48 -10.03
C HIS A 361 2.09 -11.27 -8.62
N HIS A 362 1.97 -10.06 -8.07
CA HIS A 362 2.38 -9.72 -6.71
C HIS A 362 3.86 -9.96 -6.41
N TRP A 363 4.73 -9.98 -7.44
CA TRP A 363 6.17 -10.14 -7.25
C TRP A 363 6.73 -9.08 -6.29
N PHE A 364 6.21 -7.85 -6.38
CA PHE A 364 6.56 -6.76 -5.49
C PHE A 364 6.51 -7.17 -4.01
N LEU A 365 5.46 -7.87 -3.58
CA LEU A 365 5.27 -8.31 -2.19
C LEU A 365 6.29 -9.38 -1.74
N THR A 366 7.00 -10.01 -2.67
CA THR A 366 8.08 -10.97 -2.37
C THR A 366 9.43 -10.28 -2.14
N GLN A 367 9.58 -9.04 -2.60
CA GLN A 367 10.85 -8.31 -2.57
C GLN A 367 10.94 -7.29 -1.43
N ILE A 368 9.83 -7.02 -0.75
CA ILE A 368 9.75 -6.06 0.35
C ILE A 368 9.12 -6.72 1.58
N HIS A 369 9.37 -6.15 2.76
CA HIS A 369 8.61 -6.49 3.95
C HIS A 369 7.39 -5.57 4.04
N VAL A 370 6.20 -6.14 3.87
CA VAL A 370 4.93 -5.46 4.14
C VAL A 370 4.42 -5.95 5.50
N PRO A 371 4.24 -5.06 6.50
CA PRO A 371 3.59 -5.43 7.76
C PRO A 371 2.19 -5.97 7.49
N ASP A 372 1.70 -6.93 8.28
CA ASP A 372 0.36 -7.53 8.08
C ASP A 372 -0.75 -6.48 7.96
N LYS A 373 -0.69 -5.44 8.80
CA LYS A 373 -1.63 -4.29 8.80
C LYS A 373 -1.62 -3.45 7.51
N GLY A 374 -0.61 -3.61 6.66
CA GLY A 374 -0.45 -2.92 5.38
C GLY A 374 -0.76 -3.80 4.17
N LEU A 375 -0.93 -5.11 4.34
CA LEU A 375 -1.08 -6.06 3.23
C LEU A 375 -2.34 -5.78 2.39
N ALA A 376 -3.49 -5.60 3.03
CA ALA A 376 -4.76 -5.32 2.34
C ALA A 376 -4.68 -4.03 1.51
N ARG A 377 -4.07 -2.98 2.07
CA ARG A 377 -3.80 -1.72 1.37
C ARG A 377 -2.88 -1.93 0.17
N SER A 378 -1.78 -2.67 0.35
CA SER A 378 -0.84 -2.96 -0.73
C SER A 378 -1.50 -3.70 -1.88
N VAL A 379 -2.24 -4.78 -1.59
CA VAL A 379 -2.95 -5.57 -2.60
C VAL A 379 -4.01 -4.74 -3.33
N THR A 380 -4.78 -3.93 -2.59
CA THR A 380 -5.74 -2.99 -3.18
C THR A 380 -5.06 -2.03 -4.16
N THR A 381 -3.92 -1.47 -3.76
CA THR A 381 -3.17 -0.49 -4.56
C THR A 381 -2.56 -1.13 -5.81
N LEU A 382 -2.01 -2.34 -5.68
CA LEU A 382 -1.51 -3.12 -6.82
C LEU A 382 -2.63 -3.47 -7.80
N GLY A 383 -3.84 -3.76 -7.31
CA GLY A 383 -5.03 -3.94 -8.14
C GLY A 383 -5.37 -2.68 -8.95
N VAL A 384 -5.33 -1.50 -8.32
CA VAL A 384 -5.52 -0.22 -9.02
C VAL A 384 -4.46 0.00 -10.10
N PHE A 385 -3.20 -0.33 -9.81
CA PHE A 385 -2.12 -0.22 -10.79
C PHE A 385 -2.34 -1.15 -11.98
N TYR A 386 -2.73 -2.40 -11.73
CA TYR A 386 -3.10 -3.34 -12.77
C TYR A 386 -4.24 -2.80 -13.65
N ASP A 387 -5.33 -2.31 -13.06
CA ASP A 387 -6.49 -1.78 -13.79
C ASP A 387 -6.10 -0.59 -14.69
N ARG A 388 -5.15 0.25 -14.23
CA ARG A 388 -4.60 1.38 -15.00
C ARG A 388 -3.76 0.92 -16.18
N ILE A 389 -2.86 -0.04 -15.98
CA ILE A 389 -2.05 -0.64 -17.06
C ILE A 389 -2.97 -1.32 -18.08
N TYR A 390 -3.91 -2.15 -17.62
CA TYR A 390 -4.89 -2.82 -18.47
C TYR A 390 -5.67 -1.78 -19.28
N SER A 391 -6.26 -0.78 -18.63
CA SER A 391 -7.03 0.28 -19.29
C SER A 391 -6.23 1.09 -20.31
N ALA A 392 -4.92 1.24 -20.09
CA ALA A 392 -4.03 1.93 -21.02
C ALA A 392 -3.83 1.14 -22.32
N TYR A 393 -3.72 -0.20 -22.24
CA TYR A 393 -3.19 -1.00 -23.34
C TYR A 393 -4.14 -2.06 -23.94
N TYR A 394 -5.21 -2.48 -23.24
CA TYR A 394 -6.05 -3.61 -23.65
C TYR A 394 -6.67 -3.52 -25.05
N ARG A 395 -6.80 -2.29 -25.59
CA ARG A 395 -7.38 -2.03 -26.92
C ARG A 395 -6.40 -2.17 -28.08
N TYR A 396 -5.09 -2.19 -27.82
CA TYR A 396 -4.11 -2.34 -28.89
C TYR A 396 -4.04 -3.79 -29.35
N ALA A 397 -3.78 -3.99 -30.64
CA ALA A 397 -3.64 -5.33 -31.23
C ALA A 397 -2.48 -6.12 -30.59
N PHE A 398 -1.40 -5.44 -30.19
CA PHE A 398 -0.28 -6.10 -29.50
C PHE A 398 -0.65 -6.63 -28.10
N TRP A 399 -1.79 -6.22 -27.51
CA TRP A 399 -2.17 -6.70 -26.18
C TRP A 399 -2.33 -8.23 -26.14
N ASP A 400 -2.74 -8.82 -27.26
CA ASP A 400 -2.92 -10.28 -27.37
C ASP A 400 -1.62 -11.06 -27.18
N VAL A 401 -0.46 -10.45 -27.48
CA VAL A 401 0.86 -11.09 -27.24
C VAL A 401 1.45 -10.78 -25.86
N VAL A 402 0.88 -9.86 -25.07
CA VAL A 402 1.40 -9.51 -23.74
C VAL A 402 1.52 -10.74 -22.81
N PRO A 403 0.59 -11.71 -22.80
CA PRO A 403 0.73 -12.93 -21.99
C PRO A 403 2.01 -13.73 -22.30
N LEU A 404 2.49 -13.74 -23.56
CA LEU A 404 3.78 -14.36 -23.91
C LEU A 404 4.94 -13.66 -23.19
N PHE A 405 4.93 -12.33 -23.15
CA PHE A 405 5.94 -11.54 -22.46
C PHE A 405 5.84 -11.70 -20.94
N GLU A 406 4.64 -11.67 -20.36
CA GLU A 406 4.41 -11.94 -18.93
C GLU A 406 4.98 -13.32 -18.52
N PHE A 407 4.69 -14.36 -19.31
CA PHE A 407 5.17 -15.71 -19.02
C PHE A 407 6.69 -15.78 -19.00
N PHE A 408 7.35 -15.26 -20.03
CA PHE A 408 8.82 -15.25 -20.08
C PHE A 408 9.43 -14.32 -19.04
N CYS A 409 8.75 -13.24 -18.67
CA CYS A 409 9.18 -12.35 -17.60
C CYS A 409 9.32 -13.10 -16.27
N LEU A 410 8.32 -13.91 -15.93
CA LEU A 410 8.32 -14.76 -14.73
C LEU A 410 9.26 -15.97 -14.87
N ALA A 411 9.18 -16.70 -15.99
CA ALA A 411 9.95 -17.95 -16.18
C ALA A 411 11.46 -17.72 -16.17
N ARG A 412 11.92 -16.52 -16.59
CA ARG A 412 13.34 -16.14 -16.51
C ARG A 412 13.88 -16.03 -15.09
N ILE A 413 13.01 -15.88 -14.09
CA ILE A 413 13.40 -15.75 -12.68
C ILE A 413 13.59 -17.14 -12.04
N LEU A 414 12.90 -18.18 -12.54
CA LEU A 414 12.92 -19.54 -11.99
C LEU A 414 14.32 -20.07 -11.61
N PRO A 415 15.39 -19.91 -12.44
CA PRO A 415 16.72 -20.42 -12.10
C PRO A 415 17.42 -19.65 -10.98
N TYR A 416 16.95 -18.44 -10.66
CA TYR A 416 17.60 -17.49 -9.75
C TYR A 416 16.84 -17.27 -8.44
N MET A 417 15.71 -17.94 -8.25
CA MET A 417 14.92 -17.85 -7.03
C MET A 417 15.72 -18.30 -5.81
N THR A 418 15.50 -17.64 -4.69
CA THR A 418 16.24 -17.87 -3.44
C THR A 418 15.34 -18.28 -2.28
N THR A 419 14.03 -18.08 -2.41
CA THR A 419 13.05 -18.36 -1.34
C THR A 419 11.86 -19.16 -1.86
N LEU A 420 11.21 -19.91 -0.96
CA LEU A 420 9.96 -20.61 -1.27
C LEU A 420 8.82 -19.64 -1.60
N VAL A 421 8.85 -18.43 -1.02
CA VAL A 421 7.91 -17.35 -1.33
C VAL A 421 8.02 -17.00 -2.82
N GLU A 422 9.22 -16.67 -3.30
CA GLU A 422 9.43 -16.35 -4.72
C GLU A 422 8.97 -17.49 -5.65
N LYS A 423 9.27 -18.74 -5.29
CA LYS A 423 8.81 -19.92 -6.02
C LYS A 423 7.29 -19.97 -6.13
N GLN A 424 6.59 -19.89 -5.01
CA GLN A 424 5.12 -19.94 -4.98
C GLN A 424 4.51 -18.82 -5.83
N CYS A 425 5.07 -17.61 -5.73
CA CYS A 425 4.65 -16.44 -6.52
C CYS A 425 4.75 -16.69 -8.02
N ILE A 426 5.92 -17.16 -8.47
CA ILE A 426 6.19 -17.40 -9.88
C ILE A 426 5.34 -18.55 -10.41
N MET A 427 5.28 -19.68 -9.70
CA MET A 427 4.48 -20.84 -10.11
C MET A 427 2.99 -20.48 -10.24
N ALA A 428 2.43 -19.72 -9.28
CA ALA A 428 1.05 -19.24 -9.35
C ALA A 428 0.83 -18.28 -10.54
N GLY A 429 1.82 -17.44 -10.86
CA GLY A 429 1.77 -16.54 -12.01
C GLY A 429 1.80 -17.29 -13.35
N LEU A 430 2.70 -18.27 -13.52
CA LEU A 430 2.79 -19.10 -14.72
C LEU A 430 1.50 -19.90 -14.94
N GLN A 431 0.96 -20.49 -13.87
CA GLN A 431 -0.30 -21.23 -13.91
C GLN A 431 -1.46 -20.32 -14.37
N ARG A 432 -1.58 -19.13 -13.75
CA ARG A 432 -2.63 -18.16 -14.12
C ARG A 432 -2.57 -17.77 -15.59
N ILE A 433 -1.38 -17.45 -16.10
CA ILE A 433 -1.20 -17.08 -17.52
C ILE A 433 -1.60 -18.25 -18.43
N SER A 434 -1.25 -19.48 -18.05
CA SER A 434 -1.61 -20.67 -18.81
C SER A 434 -3.13 -20.89 -18.84
N GLU A 435 -3.82 -20.65 -17.71
CA GLU A 435 -5.28 -20.70 -17.59
C GLU A 435 -5.97 -19.61 -18.43
N ASP A 436 -5.44 -18.38 -18.41
CA ASP A 436 -5.96 -17.29 -19.24
C ASP A 436 -5.90 -17.63 -20.73
N ILE A 437 -4.77 -18.22 -21.17
CA ILE A 437 -4.57 -18.61 -22.57
C ILE A 437 -5.49 -19.77 -22.96
N ALA A 438 -5.71 -20.74 -22.06
CA ALA A 438 -6.68 -21.81 -22.28
C ALA A 438 -8.10 -21.26 -22.47
N LEU A 439 -8.53 -20.35 -21.59
CA LEU A 439 -9.84 -19.69 -21.68
C LEU A 439 -10.01 -18.84 -22.94
N LEU A 440 -8.95 -18.17 -23.40
CA LEU A 440 -8.98 -17.41 -24.66
C LEU A 440 -9.12 -18.35 -25.87
N SER A 441 -8.48 -19.51 -25.83
CA SER A 441 -8.56 -20.51 -26.89
C SER A 441 -9.97 -21.13 -26.98
N GLU A 442 -10.63 -21.38 -25.85
CA GLU A 442 -12.01 -21.87 -25.79
C GLU A 442 -13.04 -20.83 -26.31
N LYS A 443 -12.85 -19.54 -26.01
CA LYS A 443 -13.74 -18.47 -26.49
C LYS A 443 -13.69 -18.28 -28.00
N ILE A 444 -12.52 -18.48 -28.64
CA ILE A 444 -12.39 -18.42 -30.09
C ILE A 444 -13.22 -19.53 -30.76
N GLU A 445 -13.35 -20.71 -30.14
CA GLU A 445 -14.18 -21.81 -30.64
C GLU A 445 -15.69 -21.58 -30.44
N GLU A 446 -16.12 -20.91 -29.37
CA GLU A 446 -17.54 -20.57 -29.16
C GLU A 446 -18.04 -19.39 -30.01
N ASP A 447 -17.19 -18.37 -30.25
CA ASP A 447 -17.54 -17.20 -31.07
C ASP A 447 -17.62 -17.53 -32.58
N GLU A 448 -16.96 -18.60 -33.06
CA GLU A 448 -17.19 -19.15 -34.41
C GLU A 448 -18.51 -19.94 -34.55
N LEU A 449 -19.16 -20.29 -33.43
CA LEU A 449 -20.36 -21.13 -33.39
C LEU A 449 -21.64 -20.45 -32.87
N THR A 450 -21.61 -19.18 -32.46
CA THR A 450 -22.80 -18.47 -31.96
C THR A 450 -23.00 -17.07 -32.53
N LEU A 451 -23.35 -17.00 -33.83
CA LEU A 451 -24.13 -15.88 -34.35
C LEU A 451 -25.63 -16.22 -34.21
N ILE A 452 -26.28 -15.67 -33.17
CA ILE A 452 -27.73 -15.41 -32.97
C ILE A 452 -28.05 -15.59 -31.48
N GLY A 453 -28.42 -14.51 -30.80
CA GLY A 453 -28.91 -14.57 -29.42
C GLY A 453 -29.07 -13.21 -28.76
N SER A 454 -30.13 -12.49 -29.13
CA SER A 454 -30.54 -11.22 -28.55
C SER A 454 -30.77 -11.28 -27.03
N LEU A 455 -30.21 -10.33 -26.27
CA LEU A 455 -30.57 -10.08 -24.88
C LEU A 455 -31.37 -8.78 -24.76
N SER A 456 -32.58 -8.92 -24.22
CA SER A 456 -33.50 -7.86 -23.83
C SER A 456 -32.90 -7.00 -22.72
N SER A 457 -32.91 -5.69 -22.94
CA SER A 457 -32.63 -4.69 -21.91
C SER A 457 -33.93 -4.35 -21.19
N ASN A 458 -33.99 -4.64 -19.89
CA ASN A 458 -34.92 -3.98 -18.99
C ASN A 458 -34.11 -3.02 -18.13
N GLU A 459 -33.96 -1.79 -18.64
CA GLU A 459 -33.69 -0.62 -17.80
C GLU A 459 -34.99 -0.25 -17.09
N GLY A 460 -35.10 -0.67 -15.83
CA GLY A 460 -36.17 -0.27 -14.92
C GLY A 460 -35.64 0.78 -13.95
N ALA A 461 -36.07 2.02 -14.13
CA ALA A 461 -35.93 3.07 -13.14
C ALA A 461 -36.66 2.65 -11.84
N ASN A 462 -35.92 2.45 -10.75
CA ASN A 462 -36.54 2.28 -9.44
C ASN A 462 -36.66 3.63 -8.74
N ILE A 463 -37.89 4.15 -8.78
CA ILE A 463 -38.41 5.18 -7.90
C ILE A 463 -38.42 4.57 -6.49
N PHE A 464 -37.59 5.09 -5.59
CA PHE A 464 -37.48 4.62 -4.20
C PHE A 464 -38.80 4.85 -3.45
N GLU A 465 -39.41 3.77 -2.95
CA GLU A 465 -40.47 3.85 -1.94
C GLU A 465 -39.87 4.28 -0.58
N GLU A 466 -40.59 5.14 0.13
CA GLU A 466 -40.14 5.85 1.34
C GLU A 466 -39.79 4.95 2.56
N LYS A 467 -40.10 3.66 2.51
CA LYS A 467 -39.86 2.72 3.63
C LYS A 467 -38.48 2.07 3.64
N ASP A 468 -37.72 2.12 2.54
CA ASP A 468 -36.36 1.55 2.42
C ASP A 468 -35.22 2.54 2.74
N ARG A 469 -35.53 3.68 3.37
CA ARG A 469 -34.58 4.79 3.63
C ARG A 469 -34.04 4.84 5.06
N LYS A 470 -33.90 3.71 5.76
CA LYS A 470 -33.32 3.69 7.12
C LYS A 470 -32.14 2.76 7.24
N THR A 471 -31.15 3.18 8.02
CA THR A 471 -29.87 2.49 8.17
C THR A 471 -29.98 1.35 9.16
N THR A 472 -29.38 0.19 8.84
CA THR A 472 -29.16 -0.90 9.80
C THR A 472 -27.84 -0.69 10.51
N VAL A 473 -27.84 -0.59 11.84
CA VAL A 473 -26.63 -0.53 12.64
C VAL A 473 -26.14 -1.95 12.94
N ILE A 474 -24.85 -2.22 12.77
CA ILE A 474 -24.24 -3.52 13.11
C ILE A 474 -23.11 -3.26 14.10
N ILE A 475 -23.16 -3.92 15.26
CA ILE A 475 -22.11 -3.88 16.27
C ILE A 475 -21.41 -5.24 16.28
N PRO A 476 -20.19 -5.33 15.69
CA PRO A 476 -19.50 -6.59 15.55
C PRO A 476 -18.75 -6.95 16.86
N ALA A 477 -19.27 -7.93 17.60
CA ALA A 477 -18.69 -8.42 18.85
C ALA A 477 -18.53 -9.96 18.86
N LEU A 478 -18.22 -10.55 17.70
CA LEU A 478 -17.91 -11.98 17.54
C LEU A 478 -16.42 -12.30 17.65
N GLY A 479 -15.56 -11.28 17.65
CA GLY A 479 -14.11 -11.43 17.73
C GLY A 479 -13.65 -12.00 19.08
N PRO A 480 -12.54 -12.75 19.10
CA PRO A 480 -12.00 -13.32 20.34
C PRO A 480 -11.54 -12.24 21.33
N ASP A 481 -11.20 -11.05 20.84
CA ASP A 481 -10.75 -9.90 21.63
C ASP A 481 -11.83 -9.38 22.59
N MET A 482 -13.12 -9.59 22.27
CA MET A 482 -14.25 -9.23 23.14
C MET A 482 -14.29 -10.04 24.44
N GLY A 483 -13.68 -11.23 24.44
CA GLY A 483 -13.53 -12.09 25.62
C GLY A 483 -12.25 -11.84 26.43
N GLU A 484 -11.37 -10.94 26.00
CA GLU A 484 -10.14 -10.63 26.72
C GLU A 484 -10.40 -9.99 28.08
N LEU A 485 -9.54 -10.28 29.04
CA LEU A 485 -9.62 -9.74 30.39
C LEU A 485 -8.83 -8.43 30.51
N TYR A 486 -9.48 -7.41 31.09
CA TYR A 486 -8.79 -6.27 31.66
C TYR A 486 -8.01 -6.67 32.92
N ALA A 487 -7.14 -5.78 33.40
CA ALA A 487 -6.30 -6.03 34.57
C ALA A 487 -7.09 -6.28 35.86
N ASP A 488 -8.34 -5.81 35.93
CA ASP A 488 -9.28 -6.02 37.03
C ASP A 488 -10.09 -7.33 36.91
N GLY A 489 -9.83 -8.14 35.88
CA GLY A 489 -10.48 -9.44 35.68
C GLY A 489 -11.85 -9.39 35.01
N GLN A 490 -12.30 -8.21 34.56
CA GLN A 490 -13.53 -8.09 33.78
C GLN A 490 -13.26 -8.41 32.31
N ILE A 491 -14.19 -9.12 31.64
CA ILE A 491 -14.10 -9.30 30.18
C ILE A 491 -14.46 -8.01 29.45
N LYS A 492 -13.74 -7.71 28.37
CA LYS A 492 -13.83 -6.46 27.60
C LYS A 492 -15.28 -6.05 27.31
N LEU A 493 -16.07 -6.95 26.71
CA LEU A 493 -17.45 -6.67 26.29
C LEU A 493 -18.39 -6.28 27.45
N LEU A 494 -18.22 -6.91 28.63
CA LEU A 494 -19.13 -6.78 29.78
C LEU A 494 -18.54 -5.95 30.92
N ALA A 495 -17.37 -5.33 30.71
CA ALA A 495 -16.73 -4.52 31.74
C ALA A 495 -17.66 -3.38 32.17
N LEU A 496 -17.78 -3.19 33.48
CA LEU A 496 -18.67 -2.19 34.06
C LEU A 496 -17.94 -0.86 34.16
N ASN A 497 -18.49 0.15 33.48
CA ASN A 497 -18.00 1.51 33.59
C ASN A 497 -18.16 2.05 35.03
N PRO A 498 -17.60 3.24 35.35
CA PRO A 498 -17.77 3.89 36.65
C PRO A 498 -19.22 4.32 36.98
N SER A 499 -20.21 4.08 36.14
CA SER A 499 -21.64 4.22 36.47
C SER A 499 -22.33 2.86 36.72
N GLY A 500 -21.60 1.75 36.59
CA GLY A 500 -22.11 0.39 36.75
C GLY A 500 -22.78 -0.17 35.49
N ARG A 501 -22.63 0.48 34.33
CA ARG A 501 -23.19 0.04 33.05
C ARG A 501 -22.15 -0.73 32.23
N PRO A 502 -22.50 -1.85 31.57
CA PRO A 502 -21.56 -2.58 30.71
C PRO A 502 -21.14 -1.77 29.48
N LEU A 503 -19.89 -1.91 29.05
CA LEU A 503 -19.33 -1.20 27.89
C LEU A 503 -20.15 -1.39 26.61
N ILE A 504 -20.61 -2.60 26.32
CA ILE A 504 -21.46 -2.84 25.13
C ILE A 504 -22.74 -2.00 25.13
N VAL A 505 -23.32 -1.72 26.31
CA VAL A 505 -24.52 -0.89 26.42
C VAL A 505 -24.15 0.59 26.23
N ASP A 506 -23.02 1.04 26.80
CA ASP A 506 -22.57 2.41 26.62
C ASP A 506 -22.15 2.71 25.17
N SER A 507 -21.60 1.72 24.46
CA SER A 507 -21.12 1.87 23.08
C SER A 507 -22.16 2.38 22.08
N ILE A 508 -23.45 2.28 22.44
CA ILE A 508 -24.58 2.75 21.65
C ILE A 508 -25.42 3.83 22.35
N SER A 509 -25.05 4.22 23.57
CA SER A 509 -25.89 5.07 24.42
C SER A 509 -25.93 6.53 23.96
N SER A 510 -24.86 7.03 23.35
CA SER A 510 -24.73 8.42 22.90
C SER A 510 -25.07 8.62 21.42
N LEU A 511 -25.44 7.55 20.69
CA LEU A 511 -25.81 7.61 19.28
C LEU A 511 -27.28 8.03 19.10
N ASP A 512 -27.54 8.80 18.05
CA ASP A 512 -28.88 9.20 17.65
C ASP A 512 -29.40 8.32 16.50
N PHE A 513 -30.48 7.61 16.80
CA PHE A 513 -31.08 6.55 15.99
C PHE A 513 -32.30 6.98 15.17
N ARG A 514 -32.57 8.29 15.01
CA ARG A 514 -33.77 8.77 14.28
C ARG A 514 -33.92 8.16 12.87
N ASN A 515 -32.81 7.97 12.15
CA ASN A 515 -32.77 7.39 10.81
C ASN A 515 -32.40 5.90 10.78
N VAL A 516 -32.47 5.20 11.92
CA VAL A 516 -32.12 3.79 12.04
C VAL A 516 -33.38 2.92 12.06
N SER A 517 -33.34 1.79 11.36
CA SER A 517 -34.42 0.79 11.33
C SER A 517 -34.20 -0.32 12.35
N THR A 518 -32.96 -0.78 12.47
CA THR A 518 -32.57 -1.92 13.30
C THR A 518 -31.16 -1.72 13.84
N ILE A 519 -30.90 -2.16 15.06
CA ILE A 519 -29.58 -2.23 15.70
C ILE A 519 -29.27 -3.71 15.94
N VAL A 520 -28.36 -4.27 15.16
CA VAL A 520 -27.92 -5.67 15.29
C VAL A 520 -26.70 -5.73 16.20
N ILE A 521 -26.84 -6.44 17.32
CA ILE A 521 -25.74 -6.74 18.26
C ILE A 521 -25.29 -8.17 17.99
N ALA A 522 -24.18 -8.35 17.29
CA ALA A 522 -23.65 -9.66 16.91
C ALA A 522 -22.64 -10.15 17.95
N VAL A 523 -23.00 -11.19 18.73
CA VAL A 523 -22.24 -11.68 19.89
C VAL A 523 -22.04 -13.19 19.88
N LEU A 524 -20.90 -13.62 20.43
CA LEU A 524 -20.58 -15.04 20.54
C LEU A 524 -21.44 -15.70 21.62
N GLU A 525 -22.27 -16.66 21.24
CA GLU A 525 -23.23 -17.31 22.13
C GLU A 525 -22.55 -17.95 23.35
N SER A 526 -21.43 -18.64 23.15
CA SER A 526 -20.69 -19.28 24.23
C SER A 526 -20.16 -18.28 25.25
N LEU A 527 -19.65 -17.14 24.80
CA LEU A 527 -19.16 -16.06 25.68
C LEU A 527 -20.31 -15.50 26.53
N ILE A 528 -21.46 -15.26 25.91
CA ILE A 528 -22.64 -14.76 26.63
C ILE A 528 -23.12 -15.78 27.65
N LEU A 529 -23.30 -17.05 27.27
CA LEU A 529 -23.76 -18.07 28.21
C LEU A 529 -22.79 -18.30 29.36
N GLN A 530 -21.47 -18.20 29.12
CA GLN A 530 -20.45 -18.34 30.14
C GLN A 530 -20.50 -17.21 31.19
N HIS A 531 -20.70 -15.96 30.78
CA HIS A 531 -20.61 -14.80 31.69
C HIS A 531 -21.96 -14.28 32.19
N CYS A 532 -23.04 -14.48 31.42
CA CYS A 532 -24.39 -14.03 31.73
C CYS A 532 -25.31 -15.18 32.18
N GLY A 533 -24.91 -16.44 31.98
CA GLY A 533 -25.71 -17.63 32.25
C GLY A 533 -26.86 -17.87 31.27
N THR A 534 -27.56 -16.81 30.85
CA THR A 534 -28.68 -16.88 29.91
C THR A 534 -28.67 -15.71 28.93
N LYS A 535 -29.27 -15.90 27.75
CA LYS A 535 -29.49 -14.82 26.76
C LYS A 535 -30.37 -13.71 27.35
N SER A 536 -31.46 -14.07 28.01
CA SER A 536 -32.39 -13.11 28.62
C SER A 536 -31.71 -12.21 29.67
N TYR A 537 -30.77 -12.73 30.47
CA TYR A 537 -30.01 -11.89 31.39
C TYR A 537 -29.15 -10.86 30.63
N PHE A 538 -28.44 -11.28 29.58
CA PHE A 538 -27.66 -10.39 28.73
C PHE A 538 -28.53 -9.31 28.06
N GLU A 539 -29.66 -9.68 27.49
CA GLU A 539 -30.61 -8.74 26.88
C GLU A 539 -31.13 -7.73 27.91
N SER A 540 -31.34 -8.16 29.17
CA SER A 540 -31.82 -7.26 30.24
C SER A 540 -30.81 -6.20 30.65
N LEU A 541 -29.52 -6.36 30.34
CA LEU A 541 -28.49 -5.33 30.57
C LEU A 541 -28.77 -4.03 29.81
N PHE A 542 -29.47 -4.12 28.67
CA PHE A 542 -29.81 -2.98 27.82
C PHE A 542 -31.04 -2.20 28.33
N SER A 543 -31.74 -2.69 29.35
CA SER A 543 -32.99 -2.09 29.87
C SER A 543 -32.86 -0.63 30.34
N SER A 544 -31.64 -0.15 30.59
CA SER A 544 -31.36 1.25 30.94
C SER A 544 -31.42 2.21 29.75
N LEU A 545 -31.49 1.70 28.52
CA LEU A 545 -31.60 2.51 27.31
C LEU A 545 -33.04 3.03 27.10
N PRO A 546 -33.23 4.13 26.36
CA PRO A 546 -34.55 4.63 26.00
C PRO A 546 -35.39 3.55 25.30
N VAL A 547 -36.70 3.51 25.57
CA VAL A 547 -37.65 2.55 24.97
C VAL A 547 -37.61 2.60 23.44
N SER A 548 -37.44 3.79 22.86
CA SER A 548 -37.29 3.99 21.42
C SER A 548 -36.05 3.29 20.84
N THR A 549 -34.96 3.21 21.61
CA THR A 549 -33.74 2.50 21.22
C THR A 549 -33.92 1.00 21.41
N LEU A 550 -34.49 0.58 22.55
CA LEU A 550 -34.75 -0.84 22.86
C LEU A 550 -35.58 -1.54 21.78
N SER A 551 -36.59 -0.85 21.21
CA SER A 551 -37.42 -1.42 20.14
C SER A 551 -36.69 -1.67 18.82
N LEU A 552 -35.50 -1.10 18.64
CA LEU A 552 -34.68 -1.30 17.44
C LEU A 552 -33.69 -2.45 17.59
N ILE A 553 -33.43 -2.93 18.81
CA ILE A 553 -32.35 -3.89 19.08
C ILE A 553 -32.76 -5.30 18.63
N HIS A 554 -31.87 -5.92 17.86
CA HIS A 554 -31.91 -7.32 17.47
C HIS A 554 -30.60 -8.00 17.87
N PHE A 555 -30.68 -9.08 18.66
CA PHE A 555 -29.50 -9.83 19.09
C PHE A 555 -29.22 -10.99 18.13
N HIS A 556 -28.02 -11.00 17.55
CA HIS A 556 -27.54 -12.09 16.70
C HIS A 556 -26.51 -12.92 17.46
N TYR A 557 -26.88 -14.16 17.83
CA TYR A 557 -26.03 -15.08 18.57
C TYR A 557 -25.35 -16.07 17.62
N ALA A 558 -24.04 -15.92 17.40
CA ALA A 558 -23.26 -16.85 16.59
C ALA A 558 -22.63 -17.95 17.45
N LYS A 559 -22.46 -19.15 16.88
CA LYS A 559 -21.87 -20.30 17.58
C LYS A 559 -20.34 -20.34 17.53
N THR A 560 -19.76 -19.72 16.50
CA THR A 560 -18.32 -19.74 16.22
C THR A 560 -17.78 -18.31 16.22
N PRO A 561 -16.59 -18.07 16.79
CA PRO A 561 -15.94 -16.77 16.68
C PRO A 561 -15.55 -16.49 15.23
N THR A 562 -15.53 -15.22 14.85
CA THR A 562 -14.98 -14.78 13.56
C THR A 562 -13.51 -14.40 13.69
N VAL A 563 -12.80 -14.37 12.56
CA VAL A 563 -11.37 -13.99 12.54
C VAL A 563 -11.20 -12.50 12.82
N ASP A 564 -12.09 -11.67 12.28
CA ASP A 564 -12.05 -10.22 12.42
C ASP A 564 -13.45 -9.57 12.34
N ALA A 565 -13.49 -8.24 12.44
CA ALA A 565 -14.72 -7.46 12.38
C ALA A 565 -15.39 -7.49 11.00
N VAL A 566 -14.64 -7.61 9.91
CA VAL A 566 -15.19 -7.70 8.55
C VAL A 566 -15.88 -9.06 8.37
N ASP A 567 -15.30 -10.15 8.87
CA ASP A 567 -15.96 -11.45 8.97
C ASP A 567 -17.25 -11.36 9.79
N THR A 568 -17.23 -10.69 10.95
CA THR A 568 -18.45 -10.50 11.75
C THR A 568 -19.54 -9.80 10.95
N VAL A 569 -19.21 -8.68 10.30
CA VAL A 569 -20.18 -7.89 9.53
C VAL A 569 -20.70 -8.68 8.33
N THR A 570 -19.82 -9.30 7.54
CA THR A 570 -20.21 -10.08 6.35
C THR A 570 -21.09 -11.27 6.71
N SER A 571 -20.74 -12.04 7.74
CA SER A 571 -21.56 -13.17 8.23
C SER A 571 -22.91 -12.71 8.78
N THR A 572 -22.96 -11.55 9.45
CA THR A 572 -24.20 -10.95 9.95
C THR A 572 -25.11 -10.54 8.78
N ILE A 573 -24.57 -9.84 7.78
CA ILE A 573 -25.30 -9.43 6.57
C ILE A 573 -25.91 -10.65 5.88
N ILE A 574 -25.13 -11.71 5.69
CA ILE A 574 -25.59 -12.95 5.04
C ILE A 574 -26.67 -13.63 5.89
N SER A 575 -26.42 -13.83 7.18
CA SER A 575 -27.32 -14.58 8.06
C SER A 575 -28.68 -13.91 8.23
N LEU A 576 -28.69 -12.57 8.23
CA LEU A 576 -29.92 -11.78 8.39
C LEU A 576 -30.49 -11.27 7.07
N SER A 577 -29.88 -11.63 5.93
CA SER A 577 -30.27 -11.12 4.59
C SER A 577 -30.38 -9.58 4.57
N THR A 578 -29.44 -8.90 5.23
CA THR A 578 -29.45 -7.44 5.35
C THR A 578 -29.20 -6.78 4.00
N THR A 579 -30.04 -5.81 3.64
CA THR A 579 -29.93 -5.04 2.40
C THR A 579 -29.99 -3.54 2.70
N GLY A 580 -29.54 -2.71 1.75
CA GLY A 580 -29.59 -1.25 1.89
C GLY A 580 -28.49 -0.67 2.79
N PRO A 581 -28.68 0.54 3.32
CA PRO A 581 -27.66 1.26 4.08
C PRO A 581 -27.30 0.59 5.40
N ILE A 582 -26.00 0.54 5.72
CA ILE A 582 -25.48 0.00 6.98
C ILE A 582 -24.55 0.99 7.68
N PHE A 583 -24.55 0.94 9.01
CA PHE A 583 -23.61 1.65 9.87
C PHE A 583 -22.93 0.66 10.81
N ILE A 584 -21.63 0.48 10.68
CA ILE A 584 -20.83 -0.41 11.51
C ILE A 584 -20.28 0.41 12.68
N LYS A 585 -20.49 -0.07 13.91
CA LYS A 585 -20.08 0.61 15.15
C LYS A 585 -19.25 -0.32 16.01
N ASP A 586 -18.02 0.09 16.32
CA ASP A 586 -17.15 -0.64 17.25
C ASP A 586 -17.80 -0.76 18.65
N ALA A 587 -17.61 -1.91 19.30
CA ALA A 587 -18.23 -2.23 20.59
C ALA A 587 -17.50 -1.66 21.82
N ASP A 588 -16.30 -1.10 21.63
CA ASP A 588 -15.35 -0.74 22.69
C ASP A 588 -15.02 0.75 22.77
N ASN A 589 -15.89 1.58 22.19
CA ASN A 589 -15.81 3.03 22.29
C ASN A 589 -17.22 3.65 22.28
N ASP A 590 -17.31 4.94 22.60
CA ASP A 590 -18.54 5.72 22.49
C ASP A 590 -18.25 7.11 21.93
N PHE A 591 -19.26 7.68 21.27
CA PHE A 591 -19.24 9.03 20.73
C PHE A 591 -20.66 9.50 20.37
N THR A 592 -20.87 10.81 20.39
CA THR A 592 -22.13 11.40 19.94
C THR A 592 -22.12 11.57 18.42
N HIS A 593 -23.10 10.96 17.74
CA HIS A 593 -23.29 11.07 16.30
C HIS A 593 -24.74 10.78 15.90
N CYS A 594 -25.25 11.52 14.90
CA CYS A 594 -26.54 11.24 14.28
C CYS A 594 -26.32 10.36 13.05
N ILE A 595 -26.78 9.11 13.12
CA ILE A 595 -26.60 8.17 12.02
C ILE A 595 -27.49 8.61 10.86
N ASP A 596 -26.89 8.70 9.66
CA ASP A 596 -27.59 9.07 8.43
C ASP A 596 -27.21 8.09 7.31
N ILE A 597 -27.90 8.18 6.18
CA ILE A 597 -27.55 7.41 4.99
C ILE A 597 -26.42 8.12 4.26
N GLY A 598 -25.33 7.38 4.03
CA GLY A 598 -24.24 7.86 3.19
C GLY A 598 -23.01 6.98 3.31
N ASN A 599 -22.03 7.28 2.46
CA ASN A 599 -20.69 6.73 2.54
C ASN A 599 -19.83 7.70 3.36
N TYR A 600 -19.61 7.38 4.63
CA TYR A 600 -18.81 8.24 5.51
C TYR A 600 -18.14 7.45 6.63
N LEU A 601 -17.11 8.04 7.24
CA LEU A 601 -16.54 7.56 8.49
C LEU A 601 -16.54 8.66 9.54
N THR A 602 -16.58 8.24 10.79
CA THR A 602 -16.49 9.15 11.94
C THR A 602 -15.03 9.40 12.33
N TYR A 603 -14.67 10.65 12.61
CA TYR A 603 -13.30 11.01 13.02
C TYR A 603 -13.27 12.05 14.14
N ARG A 604 -12.10 12.21 14.76
CA ARG A 604 -11.78 13.29 15.68
C ARG A 604 -10.37 13.83 15.45
N SER A 605 -10.16 15.13 15.69
CA SER A 605 -8.84 15.74 15.64
C SER A 605 -8.10 15.59 16.97
N ILE A 606 -6.83 15.21 16.90
CA ILE A 606 -5.88 15.23 18.02
C ILE A 606 -5.57 16.67 18.44
N VAL A 607 -5.40 17.55 17.45
CA VAL A 607 -5.13 18.97 17.68
C VAL A 607 -6.40 19.66 18.14
N LYS A 608 -6.34 20.34 19.30
CA LYS A 608 -7.39 21.25 19.73
C LYS A 608 -7.42 22.44 18.78
N VAL A 609 -8.49 22.59 18.01
CA VAL A 609 -8.79 23.88 17.42
C VAL A 609 -9.23 24.77 18.57
N PRO A 610 -8.53 25.88 18.88
CA PRO A 610 -9.05 26.83 19.84
C PRO A 610 -10.40 27.30 19.32
N SER A 611 -11.46 27.13 20.12
CA SER A 611 -12.71 27.84 19.85
C SER A 611 -12.36 29.31 19.67
N HIS A 612 -12.86 29.95 18.61
CA HIS A 612 -12.62 31.36 18.25
C HIS A 612 -13.12 32.40 19.30
N THR A 613 -13.17 32.04 20.58
CA THR A 613 -13.77 32.78 21.68
C THR A 613 -12.86 32.88 22.91
N LEU A 614 -11.52 32.74 22.78
CA LEU A 614 -10.59 32.99 23.87
C LEU A 614 -9.72 34.22 23.59
N SER A 615 -9.74 35.15 24.55
CA SER A 615 -8.99 36.42 24.57
C SER A 615 -7.48 36.18 24.39
N PRO A 616 -6.75 37.07 23.68
CA PRO A 616 -5.30 36.97 23.45
C PRO A 616 -4.42 36.90 24.70
N LEU A 617 -4.98 37.20 25.89
CA LEU A 617 -4.23 37.29 27.15
C LEU A 617 -4.07 35.96 27.91
N ALA A 618 -4.61 34.84 27.42
CA ALA A 618 -4.52 33.53 28.09
C ALA A 618 -3.43 32.59 27.53
N GLN A 619 -2.57 33.05 26.59
CA GLN A 619 -1.64 32.17 25.85
C GLN A 619 -0.23 32.03 26.45
N CYS A 620 -0.06 32.17 27.77
CA CYS A 620 1.26 32.04 28.42
C CYS A 620 1.42 30.88 29.40
N GLU A 621 0.55 29.88 29.37
CA GLU A 621 0.82 28.60 30.04
C GLU A 621 1.05 27.51 29.00
N THR A 622 2.17 26.80 29.13
CA THR A 622 2.39 25.54 28.40
C THR A 622 1.20 24.64 28.69
N PRO A 623 0.48 24.12 27.68
CA PRO A 623 -0.69 23.29 27.93
C PRO A 623 -0.23 22.04 28.68
N LYS A 624 -0.53 21.98 29.99
CA LYS A 624 -0.40 20.75 30.76
C LYS A 624 -1.25 19.69 30.08
N TRP A 625 -0.67 18.50 29.89
CA TRP A 625 -1.38 17.35 29.36
C TRP A 625 -2.67 17.13 30.18
N ASP A 626 -3.83 17.21 29.54
CA ASP A 626 -5.16 17.11 30.18
C ASP A 626 -5.62 15.66 30.39
N GLY A 627 -4.76 14.67 30.14
CA GLY A 627 -4.99 13.27 30.48
C GLY A 627 -6.13 12.62 29.70
N ARG A 628 -6.39 13.05 28.46
CA ARG A 628 -7.43 12.43 27.63
C ARG A 628 -7.00 11.02 27.15
N PRO A 629 -7.78 9.97 27.43
CA PRO A 629 -7.47 8.61 27.02
C PRO A 629 -7.62 8.36 25.53
N ASP A 630 -8.34 9.23 24.80
CA ASP A 630 -8.40 9.18 23.34
C ASP A 630 -7.02 9.38 22.66
N LEU A 631 -6.03 9.92 23.39
CA LEU A 631 -4.65 10.13 22.91
C LEU A 631 -3.62 9.16 23.51
N ILE A 632 -4.00 8.35 24.50
CA ILE A 632 -3.07 7.44 25.20
C ILE A 632 -2.55 6.33 24.26
N ASP A 633 -3.28 6.06 23.17
CA ASP A 633 -2.94 5.04 22.18
C ASP A 633 -2.87 5.58 20.73
N ALA A 634 -2.47 6.84 20.58
CA ALA A 634 -2.46 7.53 19.28
C ALA A 634 -1.68 6.78 18.18
N THR A 635 -0.63 6.03 18.51
CA THR A 635 0.17 5.25 17.55
C THR A 635 -0.53 4.00 17.03
N ARG A 636 -1.63 3.55 17.68
CA ARG A 636 -2.43 2.40 17.23
C ARG A 636 -3.74 2.81 16.55
N LYS A 637 -4.00 4.12 16.45
CA LYS A 637 -5.17 4.65 15.74
C LYS A 637 -4.98 4.60 14.21
N SER A 638 -6.10 4.58 13.52
CA SER A 638 -6.14 4.77 12.07
C SER A 638 -6.34 6.25 11.79
N TYR A 639 -5.55 6.82 10.90
CA TYR A 639 -5.59 8.23 10.52
C TYR A 639 -6.20 8.41 9.15
N VAL A 640 -6.87 9.54 8.95
CA VAL A 640 -7.57 9.88 7.72
C VAL A 640 -7.20 11.29 7.29
N SER A 641 -6.97 11.51 6.00
CA SER A 641 -6.83 12.85 5.43
C SER A 641 -7.94 13.10 4.42
N PHE A 642 -8.27 14.38 4.25
CA PHE A 642 -9.33 14.82 3.36
C PHE A 642 -8.80 15.77 2.30
N SER A 643 -9.42 15.68 1.13
CA SER A 643 -9.36 16.70 0.09
C SER A 643 -10.45 17.76 0.34
N TYR A 644 -10.93 18.44 -0.71
CA TYR A 644 -12.00 19.44 -0.61
C TYR A 644 -13.31 18.79 -0.10
N ASP A 645 -14.14 19.57 0.61
CA ASP A 645 -15.44 19.13 1.16
C ASP A 645 -15.43 17.87 2.03
N ASN A 646 -14.35 17.63 2.79
CA ASN A 646 -14.19 16.44 3.65
C ASN A 646 -14.22 15.11 2.88
N ILE A 647 -13.98 15.12 1.56
CA ILE A 647 -13.85 13.89 0.78
C ILE A 647 -12.54 13.20 1.15
N ILE A 648 -12.59 11.93 1.52
CA ILE A 648 -11.41 11.15 1.92
C ILE A 648 -10.42 11.04 0.77
N SER A 649 -9.19 11.49 1.02
CA SER A 649 -8.07 11.38 0.09
C SER A 649 -7.10 10.27 0.49
N ASN A 650 -6.87 10.09 1.79
CA ASN A 650 -5.94 9.07 2.30
C ASN A 650 -6.39 8.49 3.62
N ILE A 651 -5.94 7.27 3.89
CA ILE A 651 -6.13 6.54 5.14
C ILE A 651 -4.84 5.78 5.46
N ALA A 652 -4.36 5.80 6.69
CA ALA A 652 -3.19 5.02 7.10
C ALA A 652 -3.29 4.45 8.52
N TYR A 653 -2.66 3.30 8.76
CA TYR A 653 -2.71 2.59 10.04
C TYR A 653 -1.46 2.80 10.91
N GLY A 654 -1.64 3.46 12.04
CA GLY A 654 -0.54 3.72 12.97
C GLY A 654 0.57 4.59 12.38
N SER A 655 0.23 5.35 11.33
CA SER A 655 1.06 6.37 10.73
C SER A 655 0.24 7.65 10.62
N PHE A 656 0.87 8.77 10.94
CA PHE A 656 0.23 10.08 10.96
C PHE A 656 0.19 10.67 9.56
N VAL A 657 -0.85 10.35 8.79
CA VAL A 657 -1.15 11.05 7.52
C VAL A 657 -1.86 12.39 7.74
N SER A 658 -2.37 12.63 8.95
CA SER A 658 -3.01 13.88 9.36
C SER A 658 -3.11 13.96 10.91
N SER A 659 -3.72 15.02 11.42
CA SER A 659 -4.10 15.13 12.84
C SER A 659 -5.45 14.48 13.18
N GLN A 660 -6.09 13.81 12.22
CA GLN A 660 -7.46 13.29 12.34
C GLN A 660 -7.44 11.76 12.39
N PHE A 661 -8.00 11.19 13.45
CA PHE A 661 -8.07 9.74 13.65
C PHE A 661 -9.51 9.25 13.60
N CYS A 662 -9.71 8.02 13.13
CA CYS A 662 -11.02 7.40 13.01
C CYS A 662 -11.55 6.92 14.37
N CYS A 663 -12.85 7.09 14.59
CA CYS A 663 -13.52 6.83 15.88
C CYS A 663 -14.29 5.50 15.95
N GLY A 664 -14.29 4.68 14.90
CA GLY A 664 -14.97 3.36 14.94
C GLY A 664 -16.44 3.35 14.49
N GLY A 665 -16.88 4.41 13.80
CA GLY A 665 -18.16 4.47 13.08
C GLY A 665 -17.97 4.53 11.57
N TRP A 666 -18.59 3.60 10.84
CA TRP A 666 -18.38 3.41 9.41
C TRP A 666 -19.71 3.22 8.68
N SER A 667 -20.06 4.14 7.78
CA SER A 667 -21.33 4.12 7.06
C SER A 667 -21.13 3.76 5.60
N PHE A 668 -22.01 2.89 5.10
CA PHE A 668 -22.05 2.45 3.71
C PHE A 668 -23.48 2.55 3.19
N THR A 669 -23.67 3.04 1.97
CA THR A 669 -24.99 3.14 1.34
C THR A 669 -25.60 1.79 0.97
N SER A 670 -24.76 0.74 0.87
CA SER A 670 -25.16 -0.59 0.41
C SER A 670 -24.40 -1.69 1.16
N ALA A 671 -25.12 -2.55 1.87
CA ALA A 671 -24.60 -3.77 2.47
C ALA A 671 -24.00 -4.72 1.42
N GLN A 672 -24.58 -4.72 0.22
CA GLN A 672 -24.14 -5.56 -0.90
C GLN A 672 -22.79 -5.09 -1.46
N ASP A 673 -22.57 -3.78 -1.55
CA ASP A 673 -21.29 -3.20 -1.99
C ASP A 673 -20.19 -3.52 -0.98
N PHE A 674 -20.50 -3.39 0.32
CA PHE A 674 -19.59 -3.79 1.40
C PHE A 674 -19.23 -5.28 1.28
N LEU A 675 -20.22 -6.16 1.09
CA LEU A 675 -20.01 -7.60 0.97
C LEU A 675 -19.15 -7.94 -0.26
N ALA A 676 -19.45 -7.34 -1.42
CA ALA A 676 -18.69 -7.56 -2.65
C ALA A 676 -17.23 -7.11 -2.52
N ALA A 677 -17.00 -5.91 -1.96
CA ALA A 677 -15.65 -5.39 -1.72
C ALA A 677 -14.88 -6.24 -0.70
N ALA A 678 -15.51 -6.64 0.40
CA ALA A 678 -14.90 -7.51 1.40
C ALA A 678 -14.53 -8.88 0.80
N THR A 679 -15.40 -9.50 0.02
CA THR A 679 -15.13 -10.79 -0.64
C THR A 679 -13.99 -10.68 -1.66
N LYS A 680 -14.01 -9.64 -2.51
CA LYS A 680 -12.93 -9.35 -3.47
C LYS A 680 -11.59 -9.22 -2.74
N LEU A 681 -11.55 -8.39 -1.70
CA LEU A 681 -10.33 -8.11 -0.95
C LEU A 681 -9.79 -9.35 -0.22
N LYS A 682 -10.65 -10.15 0.43
CA LYS A 682 -10.25 -11.41 1.07
C LYS A 682 -9.62 -12.38 0.07
N ALA A 683 -10.26 -12.55 -1.10
CA ALA A 683 -9.73 -13.42 -2.15
C ALA A 683 -8.35 -12.95 -2.64
N SER A 684 -8.17 -11.64 -2.82
CA SER A 684 -6.89 -11.08 -3.24
C SER A 684 -5.80 -11.25 -2.16
N VAL A 685 -6.11 -11.00 -0.89
CA VAL A 685 -5.15 -11.15 0.22
C VAL A 685 -4.78 -12.62 0.43
N GLN A 686 -5.74 -13.54 0.44
CA GLN A 686 -5.47 -14.99 0.54
C GLN A 686 -4.68 -15.51 -0.66
N GLY A 687 -4.96 -15.00 -1.87
CA GLY A 687 -4.17 -15.29 -3.07
C GLY A 687 -2.72 -14.78 -3.00
N THR A 688 -2.39 -13.94 -2.01
CA THR A 688 -1.05 -13.41 -1.76
C THR A 688 -0.34 -14.08 -0.57
N ASP A 689 -0.92 -15.13 0.04
CA ASP A 689 -0.33 -15.94 1.13
C ASP A 689 0.82 -16.85 0.66
N ILE A 690 1.67 -16.25 -0.16
CA ILE A 690 2.96 -16.72 -0.60
C ILE A 690 3.89 -16.53 0.62
N GLY A 691 4.21 -17.65 1.29
CA GLY A 691 5.09 -17.87 2.45
C GLY A 691 4.96 -16.97 3.68
N ALA A 692 4.07 -17.32 4.61
CA ALA A 692 4.14 -16.85 5.99
C ALA A 692 5.11 -17.74 6.78
N ASP A 693 6.33 -17.24 7.04
CA ASP A 693 7.05 -17.68 8.24
C ASP A 693 6.24 -17.16 9.43
N GLY A 694 5.56 -18.05 10.15
CA GLY A 694 4.65 -17.74 11.26
C GLY A 694 5.33 -17.13 12.49
N LYS A 695 5.98 -15.96 12.35
CA LYS A 695 6.75 -15.29 13.40
C LYS A 695 6.15 -13.99 13.92
N GLU A 696 5.02 -13.53 13.41
CA GLU A 696 4.22 -12.50 14.09
C GLU A 696 2.81 -13.03 14.32
N GLY A 697 2.34 -12.99 15.56
CA GLY A 697 1.13 -13.67 16.04
C GLY A 697 -0.21 -13.09 15.57
N GLY A 698 -0.25 -12.52 14.36
CA GLY A 698 -1.49 -12.17 13.65
C GLY A 698 -1.91 -13.30 12.72
N ILE A 699 -3.22 -13.48 12.52
CA ILE A 699 -3.72 -14.30 11.42
C ILE A 699 -3.49 -13.49 10.14
N ARG A 700 -2.47 -13.83 9.34
CA ARG A 700 -2.23 -13.23 8.02
C ARG A 700 -3.54 -13.34 7.23
N GLY A 701 -4.05 -12.21 6.75
CA GLY A 701 -5.37 -12.14 6.10
C GLY A 701 -6.51 -11.54 6.92
N SER A 702 -6.28 -11.13 8.19
CA SER A 702 -7.24 -10.31 8.94
C SER A 702 -7.51 -8.98 8.24
N LEU A 703 -8.79 -8.63 8.11
CA LEU A 703 -9.24 -7.36 7.55
C LEU A 703 -9.88 -6.46 8.61
N LYS A 704 -9.71 -5.16 8.42
CA LYS A 704 -10.42 -4.11 9.13
C LYS A 704 -11.51 -3.55 8.23
N VAL A 705 -12.56 -3.00 8.84
CA VAL A 705 -13.65 -2.31 8.11
C VAL A 705 -13.09 -1.22 7.19
N LEU A 706 -12.04 -0.54 7.64
CA LEU A 706 -11.36 0.51 6.92
C LEU A 706 -10.61 0.01 5.66
N ASP A 707 -10.21 -1.27 5.61
CA ASP A 707 -9.63 -1.86 4.40
C ASP A 707 -10.69 -2.00 3.29
N VAL A 708 -11.90 -2.42 3.66
CA VAL A 708 -13.05 -2.50 2.73
C VAL A 708 -13.45 -1.11 2.25
N LEU A 709 -13.45 -0.12 3.14
CA LEU A 709 -13.68 1.28 2.77
C LEU A 709 -12.62 1.77 1.78
N TRP A 710 -11.33 1.50 2.03
CA TRP A 710 -10.25 1.88 1.12
C TRP A 710 -10.40 1.22 -0.26
N GLN A 711 -10.78 -0.06 -0.30
CA GLN A 711 -11.11 -0.77 -1.55
C GLN A 711 -12.21 -0.04 -2.34
N LEU A 712 -13.30 0.37 -1.68
CA LEU A 712 -14.39 1.11 -2.33
C LEU A 712 -13.96 2.51 -2.80
N VAL A 713 -13.13 3.22 -2.03
CA VAL A 713 -12.53 4.50 -2.45
C VAL A 713 -11.67 4.32 -3.69
N CYS A 714 -10.87 3.25 -3.75
CA CYS A 714 -10.07 2.89 -4.91
C CYS A 714 -10.94 2.56 -6.13
N ASP A 715 -12.04 1.83 -5.93
CA ASP A 715 -13.04 1.51 -6.96
C ASP A 715 -13.86 2.75 -7.43
N GLY A 716 -13.66 3.91 -6.78
CA GLY A 716 -14.18 5.20 -7.23
C GLY A 716 -15.39 5.72 -6.45
N GLN A 717 -15.80 5.04 -5.37
CA GLN A 717 -16.83 5.55 -4.49
C GLN A 717 -16.31 6.73 -3.66
N LEU A 718 -17.15 7.75 -3.47
CA LEU A 718 -16.83 8.87 -2.59
C LEU A 718 -17.20 8.53 -1.16
N PHE A 719 -16.27 8.79 -0.24
CA PHE A 719 -16.51 8.71 1.20
C PHE A 719 -16.17 10.06 1.85
N PHE A 720 -16.96 10.42 2.87
CA PHE A 720 -16.80 11.69 3.60
C PHE A 720 -16.33 11.47 5.04
N GLY A 721 -15.58 12.42 5.58
CA GLY A 721 -15.32 12.51 7.00
C GLY A 721 -16.43 13.23 7.74
N VAL A 722 -16.91 12.65 8.86
CA VAL A 722 -17.81 13.32 9.80
C VAL A 722 -17.16 13.41 11.18
N SER A 723 -16.99 14.63 11.70
CA SER A 723 -16.44 14.83 13.05
C SER A 723 -17.47 14.46 14.11
N VAL A 724 -17.03 13.75 15.16
CA VAL A 724 -17.91 13.35 16.28
C VAL A 724 -17.63 14.11 17.58
N GLY A 725 -18.65 14.14 18.44
CA GLY A 725 -18.57 14.70 19.80
C GLY A 725 -18.23 13.63 20.84
N GLU A 726 -17.73 14.07 22.00
CA GLU A 726 -17.65 13.27 23.24
C GLU A 726 -16.99 11.88 23.12
N TYR A 727 -16.04 11.71 22.18
CA TYR A 727 -15.40 10.40 21.97
C TYR A 727 -14.66 9.89 23.22
N GLU A 728 -14.97 8.65 23.60
CA GLU A 728 -14.31 7.87 24.64
C GLU A 728 -13.87 6.52 24.07
N ASP A 729 -12.66 6.08 24.46
CA ASP A 729 -12.08 4.82 24.03
C ASP A 729 -11.82 3.91 25.22
N TRP A 730 -12.19 2.64 25.08
CA TRP A 730 -11.95 1.59 26.06
C TRP A 730 -11.25 0.38 25.43
N GLY A 731 -10.88 0.45 24.15
CA GLY A 731 -10.41 -0.71 23.38
C GLY A 731 -9.10 -1.33 23.88
N SER A 732 -8.24 -0.55 24.55
CA SER A 732 -6.97 -1.01 25.11
C SER A 732 -6.94 -1.01 26.64
N LYS A 733 -6.09 -1.86 27.23
CA LYS A 733 -5.88 -1.89 28.69
C LYS A 733 -5.49 -0.52 29.25
N MET A 734 -4.63 0.21 28.54
CA MET A 734 -4.21 1.56 28.93
C MET A 734 -5.38 2.56 28.87
N ALA A 735 -6.23 2.47 27.85
CA ALA A 735 -7.42 3.31 27.72
C ALA A 735 -8.42 3.02 28.85
N TRP A 736 -8.64 1.74 29.18
CA TRP A 736 -9.49 1.31 30.29
C TRP A 736 -8.99 1.81 31.64
N GLU A 737 -7.71 1.63 31.96
CA GLU A 737 -7.12 2.10 33.22
C GLU A 737 -7.27 3.61 33.40
N ALA A 738 -7.06 4.37 32.32
CA ALA A 738 -7.24 5.81 32.32
C ALA A 738 -8.71 6.23 32.49
N HIS A 739 -9.64 5.53 31.85
CA HIS A 739 -11.09 5.74 32.03
C HIS A 739 -11.52 5.43 33.49
N ALA A 740 -11.13 4.27 34.02
CA ALA A 740 -11.44 3.85 35.39
C ALA A 740 -10.87 4.83 36.44
N LYS A 741 -9.65 5.34 36.22
CA LYS A 741 -9.03 6.34 37.11
C LYS A 741 -9.84 7.64 37.14
N ARG A 742 -10.25 8.16 35.97
CA ARG A 742 -11.05 9.40 35.90
C ARG A 742 -12.43 9.24 36.52
N GLY A 743 -13.05 8.06 36.37
CA GLY A 743 -14.30 7.72 37.06
C GLY A 743 -14.17 7.78 38.58
N ARG A 744 -13.08 7.23 39.14
CA ARG A 744 -12.79 7.31 40.59
C ARG A 744 -12.59 8.74 41.05
N GLU A 745 -11.79 9.53 40.33
CA GLU A 745 -11.54 10.94 40.68
C GLU A 745 -12.81 11.79 40.62
N LYS A 746 -13.71 11.53 39.65
CA LYS A 746 -15.00 12.20 39.54
C LYS A 746 -15.91 11.85 40.72
N ARG A 747 -16.04 10.57 41.06
CA ARG A 747 -16.80 10.12 42.25
C ARG A 747 -16.26 10.72 43.54
N GLU A 748 -14.95 10.71 43.76
CA GLU A 748 -14.33 11.31 44.94
C GLU A 748 -14.52 12.85 45.00
N ARG A 749 -14.61 13.51 43.84
CA ARG A 749 -14.91 14.94 43.76
C ARG A 749 -16.38 15.21 44.09
N ASP A 750 -17.28 14.40 43.56
CA ASP A 750 -18.72 14.51 43.81
C ASP A 750 -19.04 14.21 45.28
N GLU A 751 -18.41 13.19 45.88
CA GLU A 751 -18.51 12.87 47.31
C GLU A 751 -17.94 13.97 48.23
N ARG A 752 -16.82 14.61 47.82
CA ARG A 752 -16.26 15.80 48.50
C ARG A 752 -17.14 17.05 48.33
N GLY A 753 -17.81 17.20 47.19
CA GLY A 753 -18.78 18.27 46.94
C GLY A 753 -20.04 18.12 47.77
N VAL A 754 -20.58 16.90 47.89
CA VAL A 754 -21.77 16.58 48.68
C VAL A 754 -21.51 16.72 50.19
N SER A 755 -20.32 16.34 50.67
CA SER A 755 -19.92 16.58 52.07
C SER A 755 -19.68 18.07 52.40
N GLY A 756 -19.32 18.89 51.40
CA GLY A 756 -19.23 20.36 51.54
C GLY A 756 -20.58 21.06 51.69
N TRP A 757 -21.64 20.53 51.07
CA TRP A 757 -23.00 21.09 51.17
C TRP A 757 -23.71 20.69 52.47
N GLY A 758 -23.43 19.49 53.00
CA GLY A 758 -23.95 19.05 54.31
C GLY A 758 -23.46 19.90 55.49
N GLY A 759 -22.23 20.44 55.42
CA GLY A 759 -21.69 21.36 56.42
C GLY A 759 -22.31 22.76 56.37
N TRP A 760 -22.78 23.21 55.20
CA TRP A 760 -23.47 24.50 55.04
C TRP A 760 -24.92 24.46 55.56
N PHE A 761 -25.64 23.35 55.40
CA PHE A 761 -27.00 23.21 55.90
C PHE A 761 -27.07 23.02 57.43
N ALA A 762 -26.09 22.33 58.03
CA ALA A 762 -26.02 22.21 59.50
C ALA A 762 -25.74 23.54 60.21
N GLY A 763 -25.12 24.51 59.52
CA GLY A 763 -24.91 25.87 60.02
C GLY A 763 -26.13 26.79 59.94
N LEU A 764 -27.17 26.43 59.16
CA LEU A 764 -28.32 27.30 58.88
C LEU A 764 -29.60 26.96 59.68
N VAL A 765 -29.66 25.80 60.34
CA VAL A 765 -30.85 25.37 61.12
C VAL A 765 -30.64 25.51 62.64
N GLY A 766 -29.44 25.87 63.08
CA GLY A 766 -29.14 26.08 64.49
C GLY A 766 -29.25 27.53 64.93
N LEU A 767 -30.46 28.12 64.96
CA LEU A 767 -30.79 29.29 65.78
C LEU A 767 -32.30 29.57 65.81
N SER A 768 -32.92 29.24 66.95
CA SER A 768 -34.05 29.91 67.62
C SER A 768 -35.20 28.97 67.99
N ILE A 769 -35.16 28.44 69.22
CA ILE A 769 -36.29 28.51 70.16
C ILE A 769 -35.69 28.75 71.55
N ALA A 770 -35.98 29.92 72.12
CA ALA A 770 -35.86 30.21 73.53
C ALA A 770 -37.27 30.37 74.12
N SER A 771 -37.69 29.38 74.92
CA SER A 771 -38.55 29.49 76.11
C SER A 771 -38.73 28.11 76.72
#